data_AF-A0A2T8HKF0-F1
#
_entry.id   AF-A0A2T8HKF0-F1
#
_cell.length_a   1.000
_cell.length_b   1.000
_cell.length_c   1.000
_cell.angle_alpha   90.00
_cell.angle_beta   90.00
_cell.angle_gamma   90.00
#
_symmetry.space_group_name_H-M   'P 1'
#
loop_
_entity.id
_entity.type
_entity.pdbx_description
1 polymer ?
#
loop_
_entity_poly.entity_id
_entity_poly.type
_entity_poly.pdbx_seq_one_letter_code
_entity_poly.pdbx_strand_id
1 'polypeptide(L)'
;MKNIKNRIKVLAAAIFFSTSAIAQTPNFKVTPEFPKENEKVELSYDARQTSLKDAKEITATLTGYQNFTWTQEQLNFTKRDSVWTANYVIPSGLGLMNLVFQSGELMDLGGDQTYSYILSAPDGRQISGGMLGWGLLRTPHIVKGVPYVVDSASYKTDEILMMWVKYELQYHPENRFKVLYAAASALKHMNTEASLGKLNNELNTLMQIPDLKEEDLLEIQKVYKEVLNDDAKAAELQTLITTRFPDGQYVKDQQRLADFKKFTEASTDETRLALAKSFLDKHPYNEAEAAFNDANRISYITVYWSLSVYTSMAKDLAAYTKYISTLAPYEAMSNVIYRTLDVPYLSQKSMNAQEILPYARVVMDRLKYYRDNFQGDKYATLYYTNADLFAKILVDNGLFDEAFEYASAAQSIQKYERADLNDTYVRALEGQKKSKELRQALETSYRLNQSSTYMLDLMKALYIVDNGSEKGYDAYIASLKDASKGEELKAKVNKLLISKEVPNFQLKDQYGNTVSLADQKGKIVVLDFWASWCAPCKAAFPGMKLAVDHFKNDDNVVFFFVDTQEKKGDMTEYVKNYMEENNYPFTVLLDGDSKASTSFGVGAIPHKIVVGPNGKMRFSEVGYMGSASELSDEIIEMVRVLKEGK
;
A
#
# COMPACT_ATOMS: atom_id res chain seq x y z
N MET A 1 -39.19 44.54 -64.15
CA MET A 1 -38.35 45.44 -64.97
C MET A 1 -37.77 46.49 -64.02
N LYS A 2 -36.45 46.41 -63.73
CA LYS A 2 -35.41 47.32 -64.26
C LYS A 2 -35.71 48.79 -63.90
N ASN A 3 -34.86 49.59 -63.26
CA ASN A 3 -33.42 49.60 -62.99
C ASN A 3 -33.19 50.76 -61.98
N ILE A 4 -32.48 50.61 -60.86
CA ILE A 4 -31.00 50.61 -60.71
C ILE A 4 -30.35 52.01 -60.77
N LYS A 5 -29.52 52.29 -59.74
CA LYS A 5 -28.31 53.15 -59.66
C LYS A 5 -28.46 54.67 -59.51
N ASN A 6 -28.17 55.18 -58.31
CA ASN A 6 -26.84 55.74 -57.94
C ASN A 6 -26.98 56.61 -56.69
N ARG A 7 -26.44 56.16 -55.53
CA ARG A 7 -25.62 56.96 -54.59
C ARG A 7 -24.90 56.00 -53.63
N ILE A 8 -23.67 55.65 -53.99
CA ILE A 8 -22.66 54.95 -53.19
C ILE A 8 -21.41 55.85 -53.22
N LYS A 9 -20.71 55.98 -52.07
CA LYS A 9 -19.31 56.46 -51.85
C LYS A 9 -19.08 58.00 -51.93
N VAL A 10 -18.38 58.74 -51.05
CA VAL A 10 -17.43 58.51 -49.92
C VAL A 10 -17.39 59.77 -49.03
N LEU A 11 -17.29 59.61 -47.70
CA LEU A 11 -16.48 60.33 -46.67
C LEU A 11 -17.17 60.09 -45.31
N ALA A 12 -16.73 59.29 -44.32
CA ALA A 12 -15.41 58.96 -43.79
C ALA A 12 -14.61 60.18 -43.30
N ALA A 13 -14.79 60.57 -42.02
CA ALA A 13 -13.73 60.98 -41.07
C ALA A 13 -14.29 61.55 -39.74
N ALA A 14 -13.77 61.03 -38.61
CA ALA A 14 -13.70 61.59 -37.25
C ALA A 14 -15.04 61.80 -36.48
N ILE A 15 -15.22 61.34 -35.24
CA ILE A 15 -14.27 61.38 -34.12
C ILE A 15 -14.26 60.04 -33.37
N PHE A 16 -13.10 59.39 -33.44
CA PHE A 16 -12.60 58.41 -32.49
C PHE A 16 -12.39 59.10 -31.13
N PHE A 17 -13.08 58.65 -30.09
CA PHE A 17 -12.45 58.58 -28.76
C PHE A 17 -12.08 57.13 -28.54
N SER A 18 -10.80 56.84 -28.75
CA SER A 18 -10.15 55.60 -28.36
C SER A 18 -10.08 55.55 -26.83
N THR A 19 -11.11 55.00 -26.19
CA THR A 19 -10.84 54.19 -25.01
C THR A 19 -10.44 52.82 -25.51
N SER A 20 -9.15 52.55 -25.44
CA SER A 20 -8.63 51.19 -25.49
C SER A 20 -9.19 50.45 -24.27
N ALA A 21 -10.44 49.98 -24.36
CA ALA A 21 -10.87 48.87 -23.54
C ALA A 21 -10.01 47.70 -24.03
N ILE A 22 -8.89 47.47 -23.35
CA ILE A 22 -8.15 46.22 -23.45
C ILE A 22 -9.20 45.16 -23.10
N ALA A 23 -9.71 44.43 -24.09
CA ALA A 23 -10.43 43.22 -23.83
C ALA A 23 -9.44 42.33 -23.07
N GLN A 24 -9.60 42.23 -21.75
CA GLN A 24 -8.81 41.32 -20.95
C GLN A 24 -9.11 39.92 -21.50
N THR A 25 -8.12 39.33 -22.16
CA THR A 25 -8.18 37.91 -22.51
C THR A 25 -8.46 37.16 -21.21
N PRO A 26 -9.47 36.28 -21.15
CA PRO A 26 -9.76 35.56 -19.92
C PRO A 26 -8.53 34.76 -19.49
N ASN A 27 -8.20 34.80 -18.20
CA ASN A 27 -7.04 34.10 -17.65
C ASN A 27 -7.17 32.58 -17.79
N PHE A 28 -8.34 32.04 -18.12
CA PHE A 28 -8.57 30.63 -18.39
C PHE A 28 -9.34 30.43 -19.70
N LYS A 29 -8.96 29.42 -20.49
CA LYS A 29 -9.60 29.09 -21.77
C LYS A 29 -9.57 27.59 -22.05
N VAL A 30 -10.65 27.08 -22.65
CA VAL A 30 -10.76 25.71 -23.19
C VAL A 30 -10.75 25.77 -24.72
N THR A 31 -9.95 24.91 -25.36
CA THR A 31 -9.85 24.81 -26.82
C THR A 31 -10.00 23.35 -27.28
N PRO A 32 -10.91 23.03 -28.23
CA PRO A 32 -11.84 23.93 -28.91
C PRO A 32 -12.90 24.53 -27.96
N GLU A 33 -13.54 25.62 -28.39
CA GLU A 33 -14.53 26.36 -27.59
C GLU A 33 -15.81 25.56 -27.31
N PHE A 34 -16.12 24.52 -28.10
CA PHE A 34 -17.26 23.63 -27.91
C PHE A 34 -16.80 22.17 -27.97
N PRO A 35 -16.14 21.68 -26.90
CA PRO A 35 -15.57 20.35 -26.91
C PRO A 35 -16.65 19.28 -26.78
N LYS A 36 -16.46 18.16 -27.46
CA LYS A 36 -17.35 17.00 -27.41
C LYS A 36 -16.91 16.03 -26.32
N GLU A 37 -17.83 15.14 -25.94
CA GLU A 37 -17.48 14.00 -25.10
C GLU A 37 -16.38 13.14 -25.75
N ASN A 38 -15.45 12.67 -24.92
CA ASN A 38 -14.24 11.95 -25.29
C ASN A 38 -13.28 12.72 -26.21
N GLU A 39 -13.52 14.01 -26.45
CA GLU A 39 -12.61 14.87 -27.20
C GLU A 39 -11.47 15.34 -26.30
N LYS A 40 -10.27 15.40 -26.88
CA LYS A 40 -9.10 15.99 -26.24
C LYS A 40 -9.14 17.50 -26.40
N VAL A 41 -9.09 18.22 -25.28
CA VAL A 41 -9.04 19.68 -25.21
C VAL A 41 -7.70 20.16 -24.69
N GLU A 42 -7.33 21.37 -25.10
CA GLU A 42 -6.26 22.15 -24.48
C GLU A 42 -6.86 23.15 -23.50
N LEU A 43 -6.47 23.03 -22.23
CA LEU A 43 -6.76 23.96 -21.15
C LEU A 43 -5.61 24.96 -21.07
N SER A 44 -5.90 26.25 -21.15
CA SER A 44 -4.91 27.32 -21.14
C SER A 44 -5.14 28.24 -19.95
N TYR A 45 -4.07 28.62 -19.25
CA TYR A 45 -4.08 29.50 -18.09
C TYR A 45 -3.01 30.60 -18.17
N ASP A 46 -3.43 31.86 -18.09
CA ASP A 46 -2.56 33.03 -18.07
C ASP A 46 -2.40 33.57 -16.65
N ALA A 47 -1.26 33.24 -16.03
CA ALA A 47 -0.95 33.59 -14.65
C ALA A 47 -0.48 35.05 -14.46
N ARG A 48 -0.26 35.81 -15.54
CA ARG A 48 0.47 37.09 -15.46
C ARG A 48 -0.22 38.16 -14.60
N GLN A 49 -1.53 38.05 -14.45
CA GLN A 49 -2.36 38.97 -13.65
C GLN A 49 -2.92 38.30 -12.38
N THR A 50 -2.31 37.22 -11.92
CA THR A 50 -2.80 36.43 -10.80
C THR A 50 -1.78 36.35 -9.66
N SER A 51 -2.16 35.70 -8.55
CA SER A 51 -1.24 35.37 -7.46
C SER A 51 -0.08 34.45 -7.90
N LEU A 52 -0.19 33.82 -9.08
CA LEU A 52 0.77 32.85 -9.62
C LEU A 52 1.68 33.42 -10.71
N LYS A 53 1.74 34.75 -10.89
CA LYS A 53 2.54 35.40 -11.96
C LYS A 53 4.03 35.00 -11.98
N ASP A 54 4.60 34.71 -10.81
CA ASP A 54 6.01 34.36 -10.62
C ASP A 54 6.23 32.85 -10.42
N ALA A 55 5.19 32.03 -10.64
CA ALA A 55 5.26 30.58 -10.47
C ALA A 55 6.25 29.93 -11.46
N LYS A 56 7.04 28.98 -10.95
CA LYS A 56 7.99 28.18 -11.74
C LYS A 56 7.38 26.87 -12.26
N GLU A 57 6.35 26.40 -11.58
CA GLU A 57 5.55 25.23 -11.92
C GLU A 57 4.11 25.53 -11.55
N ILE A 58 3.15 24.98 -12.30
CA ILE A 58 1.73 25.11 -11.99
C ILE A 58 1.08 23.74 -12.11
N THR A 59 0.33 23.39 -11.07
CA THR A 59 -0.64 22.31 -11.10
C THR A 59 -2.03 22.89 -10.95
N ALA A 60 -3.05 22.13 -11.35
CA ALA A 60 -4.44 22.52 -11.11
C ALA A 60 -5.25 21.33 -10.60
N THR A 61 -6.07 21.58 -9.59
CA THR A 61 -7.13 20.63 -9.21
C THR A 61 -8.34 20.91 -10.08
N LEU A 62 -8.64 20.00 -11.01
CA LEU A 62 -9.87 20.02 -11.79
C LEU A 62 -10.98 19.39 -10.95
N THR A 63 -11.99 20.18 -10.61
CA THR A 63 -13.23 19.70 -10.00
C THR A 63 -14.32 19.63 -11.07
N GLY A 64 -14.78 18.42 -11.39
CA GLY A 64 -15.83 18.17 -12.36
C GLY A 64 -17.18 17.97 -11.68
N TYR A 65 -18.28 18.37 -12.35
CA TYR A 65 -19.63 17.91 -12.02
C TYR A 65 -20.11 17.00 -13.14
N GLN A 66 -19.98 15.70 -12.92
CA GLN A 66 -20.18 14.65 -13.91
C GLN A 66 -21.32 13.75 -13.44
N ASN A 67 -22.35 13.58 -14.28
CA ASN A 67 -23.53 12.78 -13.95
C ASN A 67 -24.07 13.08 -12.54
N PHE A 68 -24.19 14.38 -12.21
CA PHE A 68 -24.69 14.88 -10.93
C PHE A 68 -23.82 14.57 -9.70
N THR A 69 -22.57 14.12 -9.91
CA THR A 69 -21.60 13.82 -8.86
C THR A 69 -20.35 14.68 -9.02
N TRP A 70 -19.77 15.13 -7.91
CA TRP A 70 -18.49 15.84 -7.91
C TRP A 70 -17.32 14.87 -8.10
N THR A 71 -16.44 15.17 -9.05
CA THR A 71 -15.20 14.44 -9.31
C THR A 71 -14.00 15.38 -9.14
N GLN A 72 -12.83 14.83 -8.80
CA GLN A 72 -11.60 15.61 -8.69
C GLN A 72 -10.43 14.88 -9.32
N GLU A 73 -9.60 15.62 -10.04
CA GLU A 73 -8.38 15.13 -10.67
C GLU A 73 -7.30 16.22 -10.60
N GLN A 74 -6.04 15.84 -10.42
CA GLN A 74 -4.91 16.76 -10.45
C GLN A 74 -4.26 16.77 -11.84
N LEU A 75 -4.10 17.97 -12.41
CA LEU A 75 -3.50 18.20 -13.71
C LEU A 75 -2.17 18.96 -13.58
N ASN A 76 -1.17 18.51 -14.34
CA ASN A 76 0.11 19.20 -14.45
C ASN A 76 0.10 20.11 -15.68
N PHE A 77 0.40 21.40 -15.49
CA PHE A 77 0.46 22.36 -16.58
C PHE A 77 1.90 22.59 -17.02
N THR A 78 2.08 22.74 -18.34
CA THR A 78 3.37 23.03 -18.96
C THR A 78 3.37 24.44 -19.53
N LYS A 79 4.45 25.19 -19.28
CA LYS A 79 4.59 26.55 -19.79
C LYS A 79 4.91 26.50 -21.28
N ARG A 80 4.06 27.10 -22.11
CA ARG A 80 4.29 27.34 -23.54
C ARG A 80 4.23 28.85 -23.77
N ASP A 81 5.36 29.43 -24.16
CA ASP A 81 5.56 30.88 -24.23
C ASP A 81 5.27 31.57 -22.88
N SER A 82 4.16 32.33 -22.79
CA SER A 82 3.72 33.05 -21.59
C SER A 82 2.47 32.44 -20.94
N VAL A 83 1.97 31.32 -21.44
CA VAL A 83 0.71 30.69 -21.00
C VAL A 83 1.00 29.27 -20.53
N TRP A 84 0.29 28.84 -19.49
CA TRP A 84 0.34 27.48 -18.98
C TRP A 84 -0.70 26.63 -19.67
N THR A 85 -0.33 25.45 -20.15
CA THR A 85 -1.24 24.57 -20.90
C THR A 85 -1.23 23.14 -20.38
N ALA A 86 -2.39 22.50 -20.38
CA ALA A 86 -2.57 21.08 -20.12
C ALA A 86 -3.53 20.48 -21.14
N ASN A 87 -3.34 19.20 -21.47
CA ASN A 87 -4.33 18.48 -22.26
C ASN A 87 -5.26 17.70 -21.34
N TYR A 88 -6.54 17.69 -21.66
CA TYR A 88 -7.55 16.95 -20.91
C TYR A 88 -8.51 16.25 -21.87
N VAL A 89 -8.99 15.06 -21.53
CA VAL A 89 -10.01 14.36 -22.33
C VAL A 89 -11.33 14.52 -21.61
N ILE A 90 -12.34 15.07 -22.29
CA ILE A 90 -13.65 15.30 -21.69
C ILE A 90 -14.32 13.95 -21.41
N PRO A 91 -14.58 13.56 -20.14
CA PRO A 91 -15.29 12.33 -19.85
C PRO A 91 -16.78 12.48 -20.20
N SER A 92 -17.42 11.37 -20.56
CA SER A 92 -18.85 11.36 -20.87
C SER A 92 -19.70 11.79 -19.66
N GLY A 93 -20.73 12.60 -19.91
CA GLY A 93 -21.61 13.11 -18.85
C GLY A 93 -21.03 14.24 -17.98
N LEU A 94 -19.90 14.84 -18.36
CA LEU A 94 -19.36 16.02 -17.68
C LEU A 94 -20.18 17.27 -18.07
N GLY A 95 -20.86 17.88 -17.11
CA GLY A 95 -21.65 19.10 -17.34
C GLY A 95 -20.86 20.39 -17.05
N LEU A 96 -19.96 20.34 -16.07
CA LEU A 96 -19.17 21.48 -15.60
C LEU A 96 -17.77 21.02 -15.23
N MET A 97 -16.78 21.86 -15.49
CA MET A 97 -15.46 21.77 -14.85
C MET A 97 -15.09 23.11 -14.21
N ASN A 98 -14.36 23.07 -13.11
CA ASN A 98 -13.71 24.23 -12.48
C ASN A 98 -12.28 23.89 -12.12
N LEU A 99 -11.34 24.83 -12.32
CA LEU A 99 -9.95 24.65 -11.96
C LEU A 99 -9.55 25.56 -10.81
N VAL A 100 -8.79 24.99 -9.86
CA VAL A 100 -8.02 25.75 -8.87
C VAL A 100 -6.55 25.57 -9.20
N PHE A 101 -5.87 26.65 -9.60
CA PHE A 101 -4.45 26.61 -9.94
C PHE A 101 -3.60 26.79 -8.68
N GLN A 102 -2.47 26.08 -8.62
CA GLN A 102 -1.60 26.06 -7.46
C GLN A 102 -0.11 26.00 -7.85
N SER A 103 0.71 26.72 -7.08
CA SER A 103 2.18 26.63 -7.09
C SER A 103 2.69 26.74 -5.65
N GLY A 104 3.22 25.66 -5.09
CA GLY A 104 3.56 25.61 -3.66
C GLY A 104 2.32 25.80 -2.79
N GLU A 105 2.34 26.78 -1.89
CA GLU A 105 1.19 27.13 -1.02
C GLU A 105 0.25 28.18 -1.63
N LEU A 106 0.64 28.80 -2.75
CA LEU A 106 -0.19 29.80 -3.41
C LEU A 106 -1.26 29.14 -4.27
N MET A 107 -2.49 29.62 -4.13
CA MET A 107 -3.64 29.20 -4.92
C MET A 107 -4.23 30.39 -5.68
N ASP A 108 -4.82 30.09 -6.83
CA ASP A 108 -5.66 31.01 -7.58
C ASP A 108 -6.99 30.33 -7.94
N LEU A 109 -8.07 30.88 -7.37
CA LEU A 109 -9.44 30.38 -7.51
C LEU A 109 -10.25 31.21 -8.53
N GLY A 110 -9.65 32.22 -9.18
CA GLY A 110 -10.28 33.03 -10.22
C GLY A 110 -11.23 34.14 -9.75
N GLY A 111 -11.31 34.40 -8.44
CA GLY A 111 -12.15 35.45 -7.87
C GLY A 111 -13.65 35.26 -8.17
N ASP A 112 -14.40 36.35 -8.37
CA ASP A 112 -15.84 36.29 -8.71
C ASP A 112 -16.11 35.64 -10.09
N GLN A 113 -15.13 35.67 -11.01
CA GLN A 113 -15.28 35.06 -12.34
C GLN A 113 -15.05 33.56 -12.35
N THR A 114 -14.29 33.03 -11.37
CA THR A 114 -13.87 31.62 -11.28
C THR A 114 -13.06 31.15 -12.50
N TYR A 115 -12.58 29.90 -12.50
CA TYR A 115 -12.05 29.24 -13.69
C TYR A 115 -12.90 28.05 -14.08
N SER A 116 -14.20 28.33 -14.23
CA SER A 116 -15.21 27.36 -14.59
C SER A 116 -15.56 27.39 -16.06
N TYR A 117 -15.97 26.24 -16.56
CA TYR A 117 -16.46 26.08 -17.93
C TYR A 117 -17.65 25.12 -17.93
N ILE A 118 -18.81 25.60 -18.40
CA ILE A 118 -20.03 24.79 -18.57
C ILE A 118 -19.99 24.18 -19.97
N LEU A 119 -20.08 22.85 -20.06
CA LEU A 119 -20.02 22.18 -21.34
C LEU A 119 -21.33 22.36 -22.11
N SER A 120 -21.21 22.65 -23.39
CA SER A 120 -22.32 22.84 -24.31
C SER A 120 -22.22 21.88 -25.49
N ALA A 121 -23.35 21.35 -25.93
CA ALA A 121 -23.47 20.67 -27.20
C ALA A 121 -23.20 21.64 -28.38
N PRO A 122 -22.83 21.13 -29.57
CA PRO A 122 -22.56 21.99 -30.74
C PRO A 122 -23.73 22.87 -31.18
N ASP A 123 -24.96 22.54 -30.79
CA ASP A 123 -26.16 23.34 -31.04
C ASP A 123 -26.39 24.46 -30.00
N GLY A 124 -25.45 24.63 -29.05
CA GLY A 124 -25.47 25.64 -28.00
C GLY A 124 -26.28 25.26 -26.77
N ARG A 125 -26.94 24.09 -26.74
CA ARG A 125 -27.61 23.61 -25.52
C ARG A 125 -26.57 23.17 -24.49
N GLN A 126 -26.77 23.53 -23.23
CA GLN A 126 -25.89 23.06 -22.15
C GLN A 126 -26.06 21.56 -21.97
N ILE A 127 -24.97 20.88 -21.59
CA ILE A 127 -24.99 19.46 -21.24
C ILE A 127 -25.71 19.29 -19.90
N SER A 128 -26.46 18.19 -19.76
CA SER A 128 -27.17 17.83 -18.54
C SER A 128 -26.28 17.93 -17.30
N GLY A 129 -26.80 18.55 -16.25
CA GLY A 129 -26.11 18.80 -14.99
C GLY A 129 -25.21 20.04 -15.01
N GLY A 130 -24.87 20.61 -16.17
CA GLY A 130 -23.96 21.76 -16.27
C GLY A 130 -24.52 23.02 -15.60
N MET A 131 -25.81 23.31 -15.81
CA MET A 131 -26.44 24.49 -15.19
C MET A 131 -26.61 24.31 -13.69
N LEU A 132 -27.05 23.13 -13.25
CA LEU A 132 -27.14 22.82 -11.83
C LEU A 132 -25.77 22.93 -11.15
N GLY A 133 -24.74 22.28 -11.72
CA GLY A 133 -23.38 22.31 -11.19
C GLY A 133 -22.87 23.74 -11.04
N TRP A 134 -23.13 24.60 -12.04
CA TRP A 134 -22.74 26.02 -12.00
C TRP A 134 -23.46 26.81 -10.92
N GLY A 135 -24.71 26.49 -10.63
CA GLY A 135 -25.43 27.02 -9.47
C GLY A 135 -24.79 26.57 -8.17
N LEU A 136 -24.64 25.25 -8.00
CA LEU A 136 -24.11 24.61 -6.79
C LEU A 136 -22.72 25.12 -6.43
N LEU A 137 -21.80 25.19 -7.40
CA LEU A 137 -20.42 25.62 -7.21
C LEU A 137 -20.33 26.98 -6.50
N ARG A 138 -21.27 27.88 -6.78
CA ARG A 138 -21.35 29.23 -6.21
C ARG A 138 -22.32 29.34 -5.04
N THR A 139 -22.82 28.23 -4.53
CA THR A 139 -23.61 28.16 -3.30
C THR A 139 -23.14 27.00 -2.40
N PRO A 140 -21.84 26.84 -2.13
CA PRO A 140 -21.33 25.67 -1.40
C PRO A 140 -21.79 25.62 0.06
N HIS A 141 -22.26 26.75 0.60
CA HIS A 141 -22.78 26.87 1.97
C HIS A 141 -24.24 26.42 2.12
N ILE A 142 -24.97 26.19 1.02
CA ILE A 142 -26.40 25.83 1.04
C ILE A 142 -26.59 24.31 0.96
N VAL A 143 -25.83 23.65 0.08
CA VAL A 143 -26.04 22.23 -0.27
C VAL A 143 -24.88 21.40 0.26
N LYS A 144 -25.20 20.39 1.07
CA LYS A 144 -24.21 19.47 1.64
C LYS A 144 -23.47 18.72 0.52
N GLY A 145 -22.15 18.59 0.67
CA GLY A 145 -21.31 17.82 -0.25
C GLY A 145 -20.80 18.60 -1.46
N VAL A 146 -21.09 19.90 -1.55
CA VAL A 146 -20.50 20.78 -2.57
C VAL A 146 -19.06 21.17 -2.17
N PRO A 147 -18.06 20.98 -3.04
CA PRO A 147 -16.69 21.40 -2.78
C PRO A 147 -16.52 22.93 -2.69
N TYR A 148 -15.73 23.40 -1.73
CA TYR A 148 -15.34 24.81 -1.58
C TYR A 148 -14.14 25.14 -2.47
N VAL A 149 -14.35 25.13 -3.79
CA VAL A 149 -13.27 25.23 -4.80
C VAL A 149 -13.34 26.50 -5.66
N VAL A 150 -14.12 27.49 -5.22
CA VAL A 150 -14.18 28.83 -5.82
C VAL A 150 -14.06 29.90 -4.74
N ASP A 151 -13.66 31.09 -5.13
CA ASP A 151 -13.54 32.23 -4.21
C ASP A 151 -14.90 32.61 -3.62
N SER A 152 -14.93 33.03 -2.35
CA SER A 152 -16.18 33.45 -1.68
C SER A 152 -16.82 34.68 -2.33
N ALA A 153 -16.06 35.50 -3.06
CA ALA A 153 -16.60 36.58 -3.88
C ALA A 153 -17.56 36.08 -4.97
N SER A 154 -17.38 34.85 -5.44
CA SER A 154 -18.28 34.22 -6.43
C SER A 154 -19.58 33.71 -5.83
N TYR A 155 -19.71 33.64 -4.49
CA TYR A 155 -20.88 33.06 -3.85
C TYR A 155 -22.15 33.87 -4.14
N LYS A 156 -23.25 33.15 -4.37
CA LYS A 156 -24.56 33.70 -4.71
C LYS A 156 -25.62 33.22 -3.71
N THR A 157 -26.83 33.76 -3.83
CA THR A 157 -27.95 33.48 -2.91
C THR A 157 -28.74 32.24 -3.33
N ASP A 158 -29.60 31.77 -2.43
CA ASP A 158 -30.57 30.71 -2.67
C ASP A 158 -31.45 30.96 -3.91
N GLU A 159 -31.88 32.21 -4.15
CA GLU A 159 -32.70 32.56 -5.32
C GLU A 159 -31.94 32.36 -6.63
N ILE A 160 -30.63 32.64 -6.62
CA ILE A 160 -29.77 32.41 -7.78
C ILE A 160 -29.60 30.91 -8.02
N LEU A 161 -29.43 30.10 -6.96
CA LEU A 161 -29.42 28.64 -7.11
C LEU A 161 -30.75 28.13 -7.69
N MET A 162 -31.89 28.62 -7.19
CA MET A 162 -33.21 28.25 -7.72
C MET A 162 -33.41 28.69 -9.18
N MET A 163 -32.81 29.81 -9.61
CA MET A 163 -32.78 30.21 -11.02
C MET A 163 -32.02 29.19 -11.88
N TRP A 164 -30.86 28.70 -11.43
CA TRP A 164 -30.09 27.69 -12.16
C TRP A 164 -30.79 26.33 -12.19
N VAL A 165 -31.43 25.92 -11.10
CA VAL A 165 -32.32 24.74 -11.07
C VAL A 165 -33.41 24.86 -12.14
N LYS A 166 -34.05 26.04 -12.23
CA LYS A 166 -35.09 26.27 -13.25
C LYS A 166 -34.53 26.20 -14.67
N TYR A 167 -33.33 26.74 -14.91
CA TYR A 167 -32.72 26.66 -16.23
C TYR A 167 -32.32 25.23 -16.59
N GLU A 168 -31.78 24.45 -15.64
CA GLU A 168 -31.51 23.02 -15.85
C GLU A 168 -32.79 22.29 -16.30
N LEU A 169 -33.92 22.49 -15.60
CA LEU A 169 -35.20 21.86 -15.94
C LEU A 169 -35.84 22.39 -17.22
N GLN A 170 -35.49 23.59 -17.65
CA GLN A 170 -35.99 24.15 -18.91
C GLN A 170 -35.40 23.40 -20.12
N TYR A 171 -34.12 23.02 -20.05
CA TYR A 171 -33.44 22.27 -21.11
C TYR A 171 -33.54 20.74 -20.90
N HIS A 172 -33.61 20.31 -19.65
CA HIS A 172 -33.62 18.92 -19.22
C HIS A 172 -34.74 18.64 -18.20
N PRO A 173 -36.02 18.67 -18.63
CA PRO A 173 -37.15 18.39 -17.74
C PRO A 173 -37.09 16.99 -17.11
N GLU A 174 -36.39 16.04 -17.73
CA GLU A 174 -36.13 14.71 -17.19
C GLU A 174 -35.28 14.70 -15.90
N ASN A 175 -34.55 15.79 -15.60
CA ASN A 175 -33.69 15.89 -14.42
C ASN A 175 -34.43 16.30 -13.14
N ARG A 176 -35.77 16.28 -13.14
CA ARG A 176 -36.60 16.73 -12.02
C ARG A 176 -36.22 16.12 -10.66
N PHE A 177 -35.95 14.82 -10.61
CA PHE A 177 -35.44 14.17 -9.39
C PHE A 177 -33.99 14.53 -9.10
N LYS A 178 -33.13 14.59 -10.12
CA LYS A 178 -31.70 14.87 -9.95
C LYS A 178 -31.39 16.27 -9.40
N VAL A 179 -32.28 17.25 -9.61
CA VAL A 179 -32.16 18.59 -9.04
C VAL A 179 -32.84 18.74 -7.67
N LEU A 180 -33.62 17.73 -7.25
CA LEU A 180 -34.54 17.84 -6.12
C LEU A 180 -33.83 18.19 -4.82
N TYR A 181 -32.73 17.51 -4.50
CA TYR A 181 -31.98 17.79 -3.27
C TYR A 181 -31.47 19.22 -3.21
N ALA A 182 -30.86 19.71 -4.29
CA ALA A 182 -30.36 21.09 -4.37
C ALA A 182 -31.48 22.12 -4.22
N ALA A 183 -32.60 21.90 -4.92
CA ALA A 183 -33.77 22.77 -4.84
C ALA A 183 -34.38 22.77 -3.43
N ALA A 184 -34.51 21.60 -2.81
CA ALA A 184 -35.04 21.45 -1.47
C ALA A 184 -34.14 22.13 -0.43
N SER A 185 -32.82 21.95 -0.52
CA SER A 185 -31.86 22.61 0.36
C SER A 185 -31.99 24.14 0.29
N ALA A 186 -32.07 24.71 -0.92
CA ALA A 186 -32.26 26.16 -1.10
C ALA A 186 -33.60 26.64 -0.52
N LEU A 187 -34.71 25.97 -0.87
CA LEU A 187 -36.04 26.36 -0.38
C LEU A 187 -36.16 26.25 1.15
N LYS A 188 -35.51 25.25 1.75
CA LYS A 188 -35.45 25.06 3.19
C LYS A 188 -34.58 26.12 3.86
N HIS A 189 -33.42 26.45 3.29
CA HIS A 189 -32.50 27.45 3.84
C HIS A 189 -33.10 28.87 3.78
N MET A 190 -33.82 29.22 2.71
CA MET A 190 -34.64 30.45 2.64
C MET A 190 -35.66 30.56 3.80
N ASN A 191 -36.24 29.42 4.21
CA ASN A 191 -37.12 29.27 5.37
C ASN A 191 -38.31 30.27 5.45
N THR A 192 -38.89 30.64 4.31
CA THR A 192 -40.11 31.48 4.24
C THR A 192 -41.35 30.61 4.06
N GLU A 193 -42.53 31.11 4.43
CA GLU A 193 -43.80 30.40 4.17
C GLU A 193 -43.98 30.03 2.69
N ALA A 194 -43.61 30.96 1.80
CA ALA A 194 -43.69 30.74 0.36
C ALA A 194 -42.68 29.69 -0.14
N SER A 195 -41.45 29.67 0.37
CA SER A 195 -40.43 28.69 -0.05
C SER A 195 -40.75 27.29 0.47
N LEU A 196 -41.18 27.18 1.73
CA LEU A 196 -41.61 25.91 2.32
C LEU A 196 -42.89 25.38 1.66
N GLY A 197 -43.85 26.26 1.32
CA GLY A 197 -45.03 25.89 0.55
C GLY A 197 -44.68 25.33 -0.83
N LYS A 198 -43.72 25.93 -1.54
CA LYS A 198 -43.22 25.40 -2.82
C LYS A 198 -42.57 24.02 -2.66
N LEU A 199 -41.73 23.84 -1.64
CA LEU A 199 -41.08 22.55 -1.38
C LEU A 199 -42.10 21.45 -1.08
N ASN A 200 -43.06 21.72 -0.20
CA ASN A 200 -44.12 20.76 0.13
C ASN A 200 -44.98 20.40 -1.09
N ASN A 201 -45.33 21.40 -1.91
CA ASN A 201 -46.08 21.16 -3.14
C ASN A 201 -45.30 20.31 -4.14
N GLU A 202 -43.99 20.56 -4.29
CA GLU A 202 -43.15 19.78 -5.18
C GLU A 202 -43.04 18.32 -4.71
N LEU A 203 -42.75 18.07 -3.44
CA LEU A 203 -42.69 16.72 -2.87
C LEU A 203 -44.02 15.98 -3.04
N ASN A 204 -45.15 16.64 -2.75
CA ASN A 204 -46.48 16.07 -2.96
C ASN A 204 -46.75 15.74 -4.44
N THR A 205 -46.30 16.60 -5.36
CA THR A 205 -46.46 16.40 -6.81
C THR A 205 -45.62 15.22 -7.29
N LEU A 206 -44.37 15.13 -6.84
CA LEU A 206 -43.48 14.01 -7.19
C LEU A 206 -44.02 12.67 -6.70
N MET A 207 -44.58 12.63 -5.48
CA MET A 207 -45.20 11.43 -4.91
C MET A 207 -46.47 10.96 -5.66
N GLN A 208 -47.07 11.79 -6.50
CA GLN A 208 -48.23 11.44 -7.33
C GLN A 208 -47.84 10.92 -8.72
N ILE A 209 -46.57 10.95 -9.08
CA ILE A 209 -46.11 10.41 -10.36
C ILE A 209 -46.34 8.89 -10.35
N PRO A 210 -47.06 8.32 -11.34
CA PRO A 210 -47.22 6.88 -11.43
C PRO A 210 -45.86 6.23 -11.72
N ASP A 211 -45.70 4.99 -11.27
CA ASP A 211 -44.55 4.17 -11.61
C ASP A 211 -43.17 4.74 -11.20
N LEU A 212 -43.10 5.55 -10.13
CA LEU A 212 -41.83 6.02 -9.54
C LEU A 212 -40.83 4.88 -9.40
N LYS A 213 -39.58 5.11 -9.82
CA LYS A 213 -38.50 4.12 -9.66
C LYS A 213 -37.97 4.13 -8.23
N GLU A 214 -37.17 3.12 -7.91
CA GLU A 214 -36.46 3.03 -6.62
C GLU A 214 -35.58 4.27 -6.39
N GLU A 215 -34.79 4.68 -7.41
CA GLU A 215 -33.92 5.86 -7.37
C GLU A 215 -34.68 7.16 -7.07
N ASP A 216 -35.88 7.33 -7.65
CA ASP A 216 -36.70 8.52 -7.46
C ASP A 216 -37.20 8.63 -6.01
N LEU A 217 -37.67 7.50 -5.45
CA LEU A 217 -38.15 7.45 -4.06
C LEU A 217 -37.02 7.62 -3.05
N LEU A 218 -35.82 7.10 -3.35
CA LEU A 218 -34.62 7.32 -2.52
C LEU A 218 -34.24 8.79 -2.49
N GLU A 219 -34.35 9.50 -3.61
CA GLU A 219 -34.06 10.93 -3.67
C GLU A 219 -35.07 11.76 -2.87
N ILE A 220 -36.37 11.42 -2.94
CA ILE A 220 -37.41 12.03 -2.10
C ILE A 220 -37.13 11.73 -0.62
N GLN A 221 -36.82 10.48 -0.28
CA GLN A 221 -36.50 10.07 1.08
C GLN A 221 -35.31 10.84 1.64
N LYS A 222 -34.26 11.00 0.83
CA LYS A 222 -33.06 11.76 1.18
C LYS A 222 -33.39 13.22 1.52
N VAL A 223 -34.30 13.86 0.79
CA VAL A 223 -34.78 15.21 1.13
C VAL A 223 -35.50 15.24 2.48
N TYR A 224 -36.43 14.32 2.74
CA TYR A 224 -37.09 14.26 4.04
C TYR A 224 -36.08 14.06 5.17
N LYS A 225 -35.13 13.14 4.99
CA LYS A 225 -34.14 12.78 6.00
C LYS A 225 -33.13 13.89 6.26
N GLU A 226 -32.48 14.42 5.22
CA GLU A 226 -31.30 15.27 5.39
C GLU A 226 -31.60 16.76 5.31
N VAL A 227 -32.65 17.17 4.59
CA VAL A 227 -33.00 18.58 4.39
C VAL A 227 -34.09 19.00 5.36
N LEU A 228 -35.16 18.21 5.43
CA LEU A 228 -36.30 18.53 6.30
C LEU A 228 -36.12 18.04 7.75
N ASN A 229 -35.21 17.10 7.99
CA ASN A 229 -35.05 16.40 9.27
C ASN A 229 -36.36 15.74 9.74
N ASP A 230 -37.13 15.19 8.81
CA ASP A 230 -38.39 14.47 9.07
C ASP A 230 -38.13 12.95 9.02
N ASP A 231 -37.68 12.42 10.15
CA ASP A 231 -37.37 11.00 10.31
C ASP A 231 -38.59 10.09 10.13
N ALA A 232 -39.78 10.58 10.47
CA ALA A 232 -41.02 9.80 10.34
C ALA A 232 -41.36 9.58 8.87
N LYS A 233 -41.33 10.63 8.05
CA LYS A 233 -41.56 10.51 6.60
C LYS A 233 -40.46 9.74 5.89
N ALA A 234 -39.21 9.94 6.29
CA ALA A 234 -38.10 9.14 5.75
C ALA A 234 -38.27 7.63 6.03
N ALA A 235 -38.78 7.26 7.21
CA ALA A 235 -39.06 5.86 7.57
C ALA A 235 -40.30 5.29 6.85
N GLU A 236 -41.32 6.11 6.62
CA GLU A 236 -42.48 5.74 5.80
C GLU A 236 -42.04 5.43 4.36
N LEU A 237 -41.28 6.33 3.74
CA LEU A 237 -40.71 6.11 2.40
C LEU A 237 -39.77 4.93 2.37
N GLN A 238 -38.99 4.71 3.44
CA GLN A 238 -38.14 3.53 3.55
C GLN A 238 -38.95 2.24 3.42
N THR A 239 -40.07 2.17 4.14
CA THR A 239 -40.96 1.01 4.15
C THR A 239 -41.62 0.82 2.79
N LEU A 240 -42.01 1.92 2.14
CA LEU A 240 -42.55 1.88 0.78
C LEU A 240 -41.52 1.34 -0.23
N ILE A 241 -40.28 1.83 -0.17
CA ILE A 241 -39.18 1.41 -1.05
C ILE A 241 -38.92 -0.09 -0.88
N THR A 242 -38.76 -0.57 0.36
CA THR A 242 -38.47 -1.99 0.61
C THR A 242 -39.63 -2.91 0.23
N THR A 243 -40.87 -2.43 0.36
CA THR A 243 -42.07 -3.21 -0.03
C THR A 243 -42.22 -3.28 -1.55
N ARG A 244 -41.96 -2.18 -2.26
CA ARG A 244 -42.17 -2.08 -3.71
C ARG A 244 -40.99 -2.61 -4.53
N PHE A 245 -39.79 -2.49 -4.00
CA PHE A 245 -38.53 -2.93 -4.63
C PHE A 245 -37.78 -3.90 -3.72
N PRO A 246 -38.35 -5.08 -3.38
CA PRO A 246 -37.70 -6.03 -2.48
C PRO A 246 -36.36 -6.55 -3.03
N ASP A 247 -36.20 -6.58 -4.35
CA ASP A 247 -34.96 -6.97 -5.05
C ASP A 247 -34.15 -5.76 -5.57
N GLY A 248 -34.52 -4.55 -5.13
CA GLY A 248 -33.89 -3.29 -5.50
C GLY A 248 -32.45 -3.16 -4.98
N GLN A 249 -31.69 -2.26 -5.58
CA GLN A 249 -30.27 -2.08 -5.26
C GLN A 249 -30.10 -1.63 -3.80
N TYR A 250 -30.99 -0.75 -3.32
CA TYR A 250 -30.92 -0.27 -1.95
C TYR A 250 -31.12 -1.40 -0.94
N VAL A 251 -32.11 -2.28 -1.17
CA VAL A 251 -32.40 -3.40 -0.27
C VAL A 251 -31.20 -4.37 -0.25
N LYS A 252 -30.60 -4.65 -1.40
CA LYS A 252 -29.38 -5.47 -1.51
C LYS A 252 -28.21 -4.86 -0.74
N ASP A 253 -27.98 -3.56 -0.87
CA ASP A 253 -26.89 -2.86 -0.17
C ASP A 253 -27.11 -2.81 1.35
N GLN A 254 -28.34 -2.60 1.82
CA GLN A 254 -28.66 -2.69 3.25
C GLN A 254 -28.48 -4.11 3.79
N GLN A 255 -28.89 -5.12 3.02
CA GLN A 255 -28.68 -6.52 3.39
C GLN A 255 -27.18 -6.86 3.44
N ARG A 256 -26.39 -6.36 2.48
CA ARG A 256 -24.92 -6.47 2.48
C ARG A 256 -24.33 -5.86 3.73
N LEU A 257 -24.72 -4.64 4.08
CA LEU A 257 -24.26 -3.98 5.31
C LEU A 257 -24.63 -4.78 6.57
N ALA A 258 -25.87 -5.28 6.65
CA ALA A 258 -26.33 -6.06 7.79
C ALA A 258 -25.56 -7.38 7.92
N ASP A 259 -25.32 -8.09 6.82
CA ASP A 259 -24.56 -9.35 6.82
C ASP A 259 -23.07 -9.11 7.14
N PHE A 260 -22.48 -8.02 6.65
CA PHE A 260 -21.13 -7.63 7.01
C PHE A 260 -21.00 -7.34 8.52
N LYS A 261 -21.94 -6.60 9.10
CA LYS A 261 -21.97 -6.32 10.55
C LYS A 261 -22.01 -7.60 11.37
N LYS A 262 -22.91 -8.53 11.03
CA LYS A 262 -22.98 -9.85 11.67
C LYS A 262 -21.64 -10.58 11.62
N PHE A 263 -20.96 -10.56 10.46
CA PHE A 263 -19.63 -11.14 10.32
C PHE A 263 -18.61 -10.49 11.27
N THR A 264 -18.57 -9.15 11.33
CA THR A 264 -17.62 -8.43 12.19
C THR A 264 -17.90 -8.60 13.69
N GLU A 265 -19.16 -8.81 14.05
CA GLU A 265 -19.62 -8.96 15.44
C GLU A 265 -19.58 -10.42 15.92
N ALA A 266 -19.22 -11.38 15.06
CA ALA A 266 -19.16 -12.79 15.41
C ALA A 266 -18.21 -13.07 16.57
N SER A 267 -18.65 -13.85 17.57
CA SER A 267 -17.87 -14.10 18.80
C SER A 267 -16.92 -15.30 18.72
N THR A 268 -17.16 -16.25 17.82
CA THR A 268 -16.30 -17.45 17.65
C THR A 268 -15.75 -17.54 16.24
N ASP A 269 -14.63 -18.25 16.09
CA ASP A 269 -13.97 -18.44 14.79
C ASP A 269 -14.82 -19.28 13.83
N GLU A 270 -15.54 -20.30 14.31
CA GLU A 270 -16.44 -21.10 13.47
C GLU A 270 -17.60 -20.26 12.95
N THR A 271 -18.20 -19.44 13.81
CA THR A 271 -19.30 -18.56 13.44
C THR A 271 -18.82 -17.50 12.46
N ARG A 272 -17.65 -16.91 12.70
CA ARG A 272 -17.03 -15.92 11.83
C ARG A 272 -16.72 -16.51 10.45
N LEU A 273 -16.20 -17.73 10.38
CA LEU A 273 -15.95 -18.42 9.12
C LEU A 273 -17.26 -18.70 8.35
N ALA A 274 -18.29 -19.21 9.02
CA ALA A 274 -19.59 -19.47 8.38
C ALA A 274 -20.21 -18.18 7.81
N LEU A 275 -20.13 -17.08 8.56
CA LEU A 275 -20.62 -15.78 8.12
C LEU A 275 -19.78 -15.18 6.98
N ALA A 276 -18.45 -15.34 7.01
CA ALA A 276 -17.58 -14.91 5.90
C ALA A 276 -17.92 -15.65 4.60
N LYS A 277 -18.10 -16.98 4.67
CA LYS A 277 -18.55 -17.81 3.54
C LYS A 277 -19.91 -17.32 3.01
N SER A 278 -20.89 -17.16 3.90
CA SER A 278 -22.23 -16.68 3.54
C SER A 278 -22.21 -15.26 2.97
N PHE A 279 -21.34 -14.39 3.44
CA PHE A 279 -21.24 -13.02 2.98
C PHE A 279 -20.76 -12.98 1.53
N LEU A 280 -19.66 -13.66 1.21
CA LEU A 280 -19.12 -13.68 -0.15
C LEU A 280 -20.04 -14.41 -1.14
N ASP A 281 -20.75 -15.45 -0.70
CA ASP A 281 -21.70 -16.17 -1.55
C ASP A 281 -22.94 -15.33 -1.91
N LYS A 282 -23.39 -14.45 -1.00
CA LYS A 282 -24.57 -13.58 -1.23
C LYS A 282 -24.20 -12.26 -1.88
N HIS A 283 -23.03 -11.74 -1.55
CA HIS A 283 -22.58 -10.39 -1.89
C HIS A 283 -21.20 -10.48 -2.53
N PRO A 284 -21.06 -11.03 -3.75
CA PRO A 284 -19.75 -11.16 -4.38
C PRO A 284 -19.16 -9.78 -4.71
N TYR A 285 -17.84 -9.65 -4.63
CA TYR A 285 -17.15 -8.35 -4.72
C TYR A 285 -17.41 -7.60 -6.04
N ASN A 286 -17.49 -8.34 -7.15
CA ASN A 286 -17.71 -7.79 -8.50
C ASN A 286 -19.12 -7.21 -8.72
N GLU A 287 -20.08 -7.54 -7.86
CA GLU A 287 -21.45 -7.01 -7.91
C GLU A 287 -21.66 -5.88 -6.89
N ALA A 288 -20.66 -5.60 -6.04
CA ALA A 288 -20.78 -4.62 -4.98
C ALA A 288 -20.44 -3.20 -5.45
N GLU A 289 -21.28 -2.24 -5.09
CA GLU A 289 -21.01 -0.83 -5.35
C GLU A 289 -19.92 -0.31 -4.40
N ALA A 290 -18.78 0.10 -4.97
CA ALA A 290 -17.61 0.55 -4.20
C ALA A 290 -17.92 1.76 -3.31
N ALA A 291 -18.65 2.75 -3.84
CA ALA A 291 -19.02 3.96 -3.09
C ALA A 291 -19.82 3.65 -1.82
N PHE A 292 -20.77 2.71 -1.90
CA PHE A 292 -21.53 2.27 -0.74
C PHE A 292 -20.63 1.56 0.28
N ASN A 293 -19.71 0.70 -0.18
CA ASN A 293 -18.78 0.02 0.70
C ASN A 293 -17.88 1.00 1.46
N ASP A 294 -17.34 2.00 0.76
CA ASP A 294 -16.46 3.03 1.35
C ASP A 294 -17.21 3.87 2.39
N ALA A 295 -18.43 4.33 2.05
CA ALA A 295 -19.28 5.10 2.96
C ALA A 295 -19.63 4.33 4.25
N ASN A 296 -19.75 3.00 4.16
CA ASN A 296 -20.15 2.14 5.28
C ASN A 296 -19.01 1.29 5.86
N ARG A 297 -17.76 1.49 5.40
CA ARG A 297 -16.57 0.73 5.81
C ARG A 297 -16.70 -0.79 5.65
N ILE A 298 -17.39 -1.24 4.61
CA ILE A 298 -17.49 -2.66 4.26
C ILE A 298 -16.18 -3.09 3.59
N SER A 299 -15.39 -3.93 4.26
CA SER A 299 -14.08 -4.36 3.78
C SER A 299 -14.09 -5.82 3.34
N TYR A 300 -14.13 -6.03 2.02
CA TYR A 300 -13.96 -7.36 1.42
C TYR A 300 -12.58 -7.96 1.71
N ILE A 301 -11.54 -7.11 1.82
CA ILE A 301 -10.20 -7.53 2.19
C ILE A 301 -10.22 -8.26 3.54
N THR A 302 -10.94 -7.71 4.53
CA THR A 302 -11.08 -8.32 5.86
C THR A 302 -11.82 -9.66 5.81
N VAL A 303 -12.83 -9.77 4.95
CA VAL A 303 -13.59 -11.03 4.77
C VAL A 303 -12.70 -12.11 4.14
N TYR A 304 -12.00 -11.79 3.04
CA TYR A 304 -11.09 -12.73 2.38
C TYR A 304 -9.94 -13.16 3.28
N TRP A 305 -9.35 -12.23 4.03
CA TRP A 305 -8.33 -12.55 5.01
C TRP A 305 -8.85 -13.48 6.11
N SER A 306 -9.99 -13.17 6.72
CA SER A 306 -10.58 -14.02 7.76
C SER A 306 -10.86 -15.42 7.22
N LEU A 307 -11.43 -15.49 6.02
CA LEU A 307 -11.70 -16.76 5.35
C LEU A 307 -10.40 -17.54 5.13
N SER A 308 -9.35 -16.90 4.63
CA SER A 308 -8.08 -17.56 4.32
C SER A 308 -7.42 -18.16 5.57
N VAL A 309 -7.48 -17.47 6.71
CA VAL A 309 -6.96 -17.96 7.99
C VAL A 309 -7.78 -19.12 8.54
N TYR A 310 -9.09 -18.95 8.64
CA TYR A 310 -9.91 -19.95 9.33
C TYR A 310 -10.08 -21.22 8.50
N THR A 311 -10.14 -21.12 7.18
CA THR A 311 -10.15 -22.32 6.31
C THR A 311 -8.81 -23.05 6.35
N SER A 312 -7.66 -22.36 6.39
CA SER A 312 -6.36 -23.03 6.51
C SER A 312 -6.17 -23.68 7.88
N MET A 313 -6.55 -23.01 8.97
CA MET A 313 -6.52 -23.57 10.34
C MET A 313 -7.42 -24.81 10.47
N ALA A 314 -8.62 -24.76 9.88
CA ALA A 314 -9.54 -25.90 9.85
C ALA A 314 -9.13 -27.00 8.85
N LYS A 315 -8.04 -26.80 8.10
CA LYS A 315 -7.59 -27.66 6.99
C LYS A 315 -8.68 -27.90 5.92
N ASP A 316 -9.58 -26.95 5.72
CA ASP A 316 -10.68 -26.98 4.75
C ASP A 316 -10.20 -26.45 3.38
N LEU A 317 -9.39 -27.27 2.69
CA LEU A 317 -8.83 -26.92 1.38
C LEU A 317 -9.91 -26.67 0.32
N ALA A 318 -11.04 -27.37 0.39
CA ALA A 318 -12.14 -27.22 -0.56
C ALA A 318 -12.75 -25.82 -0.48
N ALA A 319 -13.07 -25.35 0.74
CA ALA A 319 -13.54 -23.99 0.91
C ALA A 319 -12.45 -22.96 0.59
N TYR A 320 -11.21 -23.18 1.04
CA TYR A 320 -10.10 -22.28 0.72
C TYR A 320 -9.98 -22.08 -0.80
N THR A 321 -9.97 -23.17 -1.55
CA THR A 321 -9.89 -23.16 -3.02
C THR A 321 -11.05 -22.41 -3.64
N LYS A 322 -12.30 -22.66 -3.20
CA LYS A 322 -13.50 -21.99 -3.73
C LYS A 322 -13.37 -20.46 -3.72
N TYR A 323 -12.93 -19.89 -2.60
CA TYR A 323 -12.93 -18.43 -2.43
C TYR A 323 -11.61 -17.78 -2.85
N ILE A 324 -10.46 -18.41 -2.62
CA ILE A 324 -9.15 -17.79 -2.89
C ILE A 324 -8.79 -17.86 -4.38
N SER A 325 -9.21 -18.91 -5.11
CA SER A 325 -9.01 -18.99 -6.56
C SER A 325 -9.78 -17.93 -7.35
N THR A 326 -10.83 -17.35 -6.75
CA THR A 326 -11.70 -16.32 -7.34
C THR A 326 -11.56 -14.96 -6.65
N LEU A 327 -10.64 -14.81 -5.69
CA LEU A 327 -10.44 -13.58 -4.91
C LEU A 327 -10.21 -12.39 -5.83
N ALA A 328 -11.17 -11.47 -5.90
CA ALA A 328 -11.20 -10.35 -6.84
C ALA A 328 -10.53 -9.04 -6.38
N PRO A 329 -10.54 -8.63 -5.09
CA PRO A 329 -9.78 -7.46 -4.67
C PRO A 329 -8.29 -7.84 -4.58
N TYR A 330 -7.51 -7.49 -5.60
CA TYR A 330 -6.08 -7.80 -5.69
C TYR A 330 -5.32 -7.41 -4.42
N GLU A 331 -5.70 -6.29 -3.80
CA GLU A 331 -5.11 -5.74 -2.58
C GLU A 331 -5.22 -6.70 -1.39
N ALA A 332 -6.15 -7.66 -1.41
CA ALA A 332 -6.25 -8.68 -0.38
C ALA A 332 -5.17 -9.77 -0.48
N MET A 333 -4.54 -9.95 -1.64
CA MET A 333 -3.59 -11.04 -1.89
C MET A 333 -2.42 -11.02 -0.91
N SER A 334 -1.82 -9.86 -0.64
CA SER A 334 -0.69 -9.74 0.28
C SER A 334 -1.04 -10.22 1.70
N ASN A 335 -2.24 -9.90 2.19
CA ASN A 335 -2.70 -10.39 3.49
C ASN A 335 -2.97 -11.89 3.49
N VAL A 336 -3.57 -12.42 2.42
CA VAL A 336 -3.82 -13.86 2.27
C VAL A 336 -2.50 -14.64 2.26
N ILE A 337 -1.50 -14.19 1.50
CA ILE A 337 -0.18 -14.83 1.43
C ILE A 337 0.49 -14.85 2.80
N TYR A 338 0.60 -13.68 3.45
CA TYR A 338 1.25 -13.58 4.75
C TYR A 338 0.58 -14.50 5.79
N ARG A 339 -0.75 -14.49 5.84
CA ARG A 339 -1.51 -15.15 6.91
C ARG A 339 -1.72 -16.63 6.67
N THR A 340 -1.83 -17.06 5.41
CA THR A 340 -2.02 -18.47 5.07
C THR A 340 -0.71 -19.18 4.80
N LEU A 341 0.35 -18.52 4.31
CA LEU A 341 1.61 -19.17 3.97
C LEU A 341 2.72 -18.83 4.95
N ASP A 342 3.15 -17.57 5.04
CA ASP A 342 4.29 -17.17 5.87
C ASP A 342 4.09 -17.52 7.35
N VAL A 343 3.00 -17.06 7.95
CA VAL A 343 2.73 -17.27 9.38
C VAL A 343 2.74 -18.75 9.77
N PRO A 344 1.96 -19.66 9.15
CA PRO A 344 1.93 -21.05 9.56
C PRO A 344 3.17 -21.86 9.14
N TYR A 345 3.83 -21.53 8.02
CA TYR A 345 4.95 -22.33 7.52
C TYR A 345 6.34 -21.80 7.93
N LEU A 346 6.59 -20.50 7.80
CA LEU A 346 7.89 -19.90 8.17
C LEU A 346 7.94 -19.52 9.64
N SER A 347 6.94 -18.76 10.11
CA SER A 347 7.01 -18.08 11.41
C SER A 347 6.66 -19.00 12.58
N GLN A 348 5.49 -19.64 12.54
CA GLN A 348 4.96 -20.49 13.62
C GLN A 348 5.27 -21.97 13.43
N LYS A 349 5.57 -22.40 12.19
CA LYS A 349 5.78 -23.81 11.83
C LYS A 349 4.64 -24.74 12.28
N SER A 350 3.41 -24.22 12.28
CA SER A 350 2.19 -24.98 12.62
C SER A 350 1.72 -25.88 11.49
N MET A 351 2.22 -25.67 10.27
CA MET A 351 2.02 -26.54 9.12
C MET A 351 3.37 -26.90 8.51
N ASN A 352 3.58 -28.19 8.23
CA ASN A 352 4.78 -28.64 7.50
C ASN A 352 4.64 -28.40 5.98
N ALA A 353 5.71 -28.68 5.24
CA ALA A 353 5.76 -28.45 3.79
C ALA A 353 4.66 -29.20 3.01
N GLN A 354 4.34 -30.43 3.40
CA GLN A 354 3.30 -31.24 2.74
C GLN A 354 1.91 -30.70 3.01
N GLU A 355 1.65 -30.23 4.24
CA GLU A 355 0.36 -29.67 4.64
C GLU A 355 0.09 -28.31 3.98
N ILE A 356 1.12 -27.47 3.82
CA ILE A 356 0.97 -26.10 3.30
C ILE A 356 0.91 -26.05 1.77
N LEU A 357 1.55 -27.00 1.08
CA LEU A 357 1.70 -26.99 -0.38
C LEU A 357 0.38 -26.82 -1.14
N PRO A 358 -0.74 -27.52 -0.82
CA PRO A 358 -2.00 -27.33 -1.54
C PRO A 358 -2.56 -25.90 -1.45
N TYR A 359 -2.39 -25.23 -0.31
CA TYR A 359 -2.82 -23.84 -0.14
C TYR A 359 -1.93 -22.88 -0.92
N ALA A 360 -0.62 -23.12 -0.89
CA ALA A 360 0.36 -22.33 -1.63
C ALA A 360 0.10 -22.39 -3.14
N ARG A 361 -0.31 -23.55 -3.68
CA ARG A 361 -0.70 -23.72 -5.09
C ARG A 361 -1.87 -22.81 -5.47
N VAL A 362 -2.94 -22.81 -4.68
CA VAL A 362 -4.12 -21.94 -4.93
C VAL A 362 -3.73 -20.46 -4.97
N VAL A 363 -2.86 -20.03 -4.04
CA VAL A 363 -2.37 -18.66 -3.99
C VAL A 363 -1.53 -18.32 -5.23
N MET A 364 -0.60 -19.19 -5.61
CA MET A 364 0.28 -18.97 -6.77
C MET A 364 -0.49 -18.96 -8.09
N ASP A 365 -1.47 -19.84 -8.25
CA ASP A 365 -2.37 -19.84 -9.41
C ASP A 365 -3.14 -18.51 -9.50
N ARG A 366 -3.60 -17.98 -8.36
CA ARG A 366 -4.29 -16.68 -8.31
C ARG A 366 -3.36 -15.51 -8.64
N LEU A 367 -2.14 -15.50 -8.11
CA LEU A 367 -1.13 -14.50 -8.45
C LEU A 367 -0.77 -14.54 -9.94
N LYS A 368 -0.62 -15.73 -10.50
CA LYS A 368 -0.38 -15.94 -11.93
C LYS A 368 -1.54 -15.40 -12.76
N TYR A 369 -2.79 -15.67 -12.39
CA TYR A 369 -3.96 -15.10 -13.04
C TYR A 369 -3.89 -13.57 -13.09
N TYR A 370 -3.55 -12.91 -11.98
CA TYR A 370 -3.42 -11.45 -11.97
C TYR A 370 -2.30 -10.94 -12.87
N ARG A 371 -1.12 -11.56 -12.80
CA ARG A 371 0.02 -11.21 -13.65
C ARG A 371 -0.30 -11.34 -15.14
N ASP A 372 -1.01 -12.40 -15.52
CA ASP A 372 -1.24 -12.74 -16.93
C ASP A 372 -2.42 -11.96 -17.55
N ASN A 373 -3.37 -11.47 -16.74
CA ASN A 373 -4.62 -10.86 -17.22
C ASN A 373 -4.74 -9.35 -16.95
N PHE A 374 -3.86 -8.73 -16.16
CA PHE A 374 -3.95 -7.31 -15.80
C PHE A 374 -2.66 -6.56 -16.09
N GLN A 375 -2.78 -5.30 -16.52
CA GLN A 375 -1.64 -4.44 -16.84
C GLN A 375 -1.08 -3.74 -15.59
N GLY A 376 0.25 -3.74 -15.44
CA GLY A 376 0.96 -2.95 -14.43
C GLY A 376 1.97 -3.77 -13.63
N ASP A 377 3.11 -3.14 -13.31
CA ASP A 377 4.24 -3.80 -12.66
C ASP A 377 3.91 -4.37 -11.27
N LYS A 378 2.86 -3.85 -10.61
CA LYS A 378 2.43 -4.33 -9.29
C LYS A 378 2.09 -5.82 -9.30
N TYR A 379 1.44 -6.32 -10.36
CA TYR A 379 0.99 -7.72 -10.43
C TYR A 379 2.16 -8.68 -10.64
N ALA A 380 3.10 -8.31 -11.50
CA ALA A 380 4.33 -9.05 -11.71
C ALA A 380 5.19 -9.05 -10.44
N THR A 381 5.35 -7.87 -9.82
CA THR A 381 6.12 -7.71 -8.57
C THR A 381 5.60 -8.67 -7.50
N LEU A 382 4.29 -8.64 -7.17
CA LEU A 382 3.77 -9.50 -6.11
C LEU A 382 3.88 -11.00 -6.43
N TYR A 383 3.73 -11.39 -7.70
CA TYR A 383 3.96 -12.78 -8.12
C TYR A 383 5.40 -13.21 -7.87
N TYR A 384 6.38 -12.43 -8.36
CA TYR A 384 7.79 -12.82 -8.27
C TYR A 384 8.35 -12.70 -6.86
N THR A 385 7.89 -11.73 -6.06
CA THR A 385 8.32 -11.59 -4.66
C THR A 385 7.81 -12.70 -3.75
N ASN A 386 6.87 -13.53 -4.22
CA ASN A 386 6.36 -14.69 -3.48
C ASN A 386 6.69 -16.02 -4.16
N ALA A 387 7.33 -15.98 -5.33
CA ALA A 387 7.85 -17.17 -6.01
C ALA A 387 8.97 -17.84 -5.20
N ASP A 388 9.73 -17.06 -4.41
CA ASP A 388 10.78 -17.57 -3.50
C ASP A 388 10.19 -18.47 -2.40
N LEU A 389 9.14 -18.02 -1.70
CA LEU A 389 8.46 -18.78 -0.67
C LEU A 389 7.84 -20.06 -1.26
N PHE A 390 7.21 -19.95 -2.43
CA PHE A 390 6.64 -21.13 -3.07
C PHE A 390 7.72 -22.13 -3.51
N ALA A 391 8.83 -21.65 -4.09
CA ALA A 391 9.97 -22.48 -4.44
C ALA A 391 10.53 -23.21 -3.20
N LYS A 392 10.63 -22.52 -2.06
CA LYS A 392 11.05 -23.14 -0.81
C LYS A 392 10.13 -24.27 -0.37
N ILE A 393 8.81 -24.03 -0.40
CA ILE A 393 7.81 -25.06 -0.08
C ILE A 393 7.97 -26.28 -1.00
N LEU A 394 8.22 -26.06 -2.30
CA LEU A 394 8.43 -27.14 -3.28
C LEU A 394 9.71 -27.93 -3.00
N VAL A 395 10.83 -27.25 -2.71
CA VAL A 395 12.10 -27.90 -2.31
C VAL A 395 11.91 -28.79 -1.08
N ASP A 396 11.23 -28.27 -0.05
CA ASP A 396 10.99 -29.01 1.20
C ASP A 396 10.04 -30.22 0.99
N ASN A 397 9.35 -30.29 -0.16
CA ASN A 397 8.56 -31.46 -0.60
C ASN A 397 9.32 -32.36 -1.60
N GLY A 398 10.57 -32.07 -1.93
CA GLY A 398 11.35 -32.83 -2.92
C GLY A 398 10.92 -32.60 -4.38
N LEU A 399 10.14 -31.55 -4.67
CA LEU A 399 9.64 -31.21 -6.00
C LEU A 399 10.63 -30.29 -6.73
N PHE A 400 11.85 -30.78 -6.96
CA PHE A 400 12.99 -29.96 -7.40
C PHE A 400 12.85 -29.39 -8.82
N ASP A 401 12.22 -30.12 -9.73
CA ASP A 401 11.98 -29.66 -11.11
C ASP A 401 11.10 -28.40 -11.13
N GLU A 402 9.97 -28.47 -10.42
CA GLU A 402 9.05 -27.34 -10.28
C GLU A 402 9.69 -26.20 -9.46
N ALA A 403 10.35 -26.52 -8.35
CA ALA A 403 10.98 -25.53 -7.49
C ALA A 403 11.99 -24.65 -8.23
N PHE A 404 12.76 -25.23 -9.15
CA PHE A 404 13.74 -24.49 -9.94
C PHE A 404 13.12 -23.44 -10.84
N GLU A 405 11.93 -23.67 -11.41
CA GLU A 405 11.26 -22.67 -12.25
C GLU A 405 10.99 -21.39 -11.44
N TYR A 406 10.43 -21.55 -10.25
CA TYR A 406 10.11 -20.43 -9.35
C TYR A 406 11.35 -19.81 -8.72
N ALA A 407 12.31 -20.62 -8.26
CA ALA A 407 13.56 -20.12 -7.69
C ALA A 407 14.41 -19.37 -8.74
N SER A 408 14.47 -19.87 -9.98
CA SER A 408 15.17 -19.21 -11.08
C SER A 408 14.50 -17.88 -11.46
N ALA A 409 13.17 -17.86 -11.51
CA ALA A 409 12.40 -16.63 -11.75
C ALA A 409 12.68 -15.59 -10.65
N ALA A 410 12.61 -15.97 -9.37
CA ALA A 410 12.94 -15.09 -8.27
C ALA A 410 14.40 -14.60 -8.35
N GLN A 411 15.34 -15.47 -8.73
CA GLN A 411 16.75 -15.11 -8.86
C GLN A 411 17.07 -14.16 -10.01
N SER A 412 16.29 -14.18 -11.09
CA SER A 412 16.46 -13.22 -12.18
C SER A 412 16.29 -11.76 -11.72
N ILE A 413 15.54 -11.57 -10.63
CA ILE A 413 15.28 -10.26 -10.02
C ILE A 413 16.27 -9.99 -8.87
N GLN A 414 16.45 -10.97 -7.98
CA GLN A 414 17.24 -10.81 -6.75
C GLN A 414 18.75 -10.93 -6.96
N LYS A 415 19.21 -11.46 -8.10
CA LYS A 415 20.63 -11.48 -8.52
C LYS A 415 21.60 -11.98 -7.44
N TYR A 416 21.21 -13.03 -6.72
CA TYR A 416 21.98 -13.64 -5.63
C TYR A 416 22.23 -12.75 -4.40
N GLU A 417 21.49 -11.65 -4.23
CA GLU A 417 21.62 -10.73 -3.09
C GLU A 417 20.94 -11.22 -1.80
N ARG A 418 20.28 -12.39 -1.85
CA ARG A 418 19.57 -13.00 -0.69
C ARG A 418 20.01 -14.44 -0.45
N ALA A 419 20.62 -14.69 0.71
CA ALA A 419 21.13 -16.01 1.07
C ALA A 419 20.06 -17.11 1.17
N ASP A 420 18.85 -16.78 1.61
CA ASP A 420 17.75 -17.74 1.78
C ASP A 420 17.14 -18.18 0.43
N LEU A 421 17.01 -17.26 -0.52
CA LEU A 421 16.67 -17.59 -1.90
C LEU A 421 17.79 -18.37 -2.58
N ASN A 422 19.05 -17.99 -2.36
CA ASN A 422 20.21 -18.71 -2.86
C ASN A 422 20.23 -20.17 -2.39
N ASP A 423 19.99 -20.40 -1.09
CA ASP A 423 19.89 -21.73 -0.49
C ASP A 423 18.80 -22.56 -1.17
N THR A 424 17.61 -21.97 -1.35
CA THR A 424 16.49 -22.61 -2.06
C THR A 424 16.85 -22.99 -3.49
N TYR A 425 17.50 -22.07 -4.23
CA TYR A 425 17.92 -22.28 -5.60
C TYR A 425 18.99 -23.38 -5.72
N VAL A 426 19.97 -23.39 -4.81
CA VAL A 426 21.03 -24.41 -4.73
C VAL A 426 20.44 -25.79 -4.44
N ARG A 427 19.51 -25.90 -3.49
CA ARG A 427 18.81 -27.17 -3.20
C ARG A 427 18.04 -27.71 -4.40
N ALA A 428 17.37 -26.82 -5.14
CA ALA A 428 16.68 -27.21 -6.38
C ALA A 428 17.66 -27.74 -7.43
N LEU A 429 18.81 -27.08 -7.61
CA LEU A 429 19.88 -27.53 -8.52
C LEU A 429 20.50 -28.87 -8.09
N GLU A 430 20.75 -29.06 -6.80
CA GLU A 430 21.24 -30.31 -6.23
C GLU A 430 20.26 -31.46 -6.52
N GLY A 431 18.98 -31.27 -6.22
CA GLY A 431 17.94 -32.26 -6.47
C GLY A 431 17.77 -32.61 -7.96
N GLN A 432 17.98 -31.64 -8.85
CA GLN A 432 18.01 -31.84 -10.30
C GLN A 432 19.32 -32.47 -10.82
N LYS A 433 20.31 -32.66 -9.96
CA LYS A 433 21.65 -33.16 -10.33
C LYS A 433 22.35 -32.28 -11.38
N LYS A 434 22.07 -30.98 -11.38
CA LYS A 434 22.71 -29.98 -12.27
C LYS A 434 24.04 -29.52 -11.70
N SER A 435 25.03 -30.42 -11.68
CA SER A 435 26.30 -30.22 -10.96
C SER A 435 27.08 -28.98 -11.39
N LYS A 436 27.03 -28.57 -12.67
CA LYS A 436 27.76 -27.40 -13.16
C LYS A 436 27.13 -26.09 -12.66
N GLU A 437 25.82 -25.96 -12.83
CA GLU A 437 25.04 -24.81 -12.39
C GLU A 437 25.03 -24.70 -10.86
N LEU A 438 24.96 -25.84 -10.16
CA LEU A 438 25.06 -25.92 -8.70
C LEU A 438 26.35 -25.26 -8.20
N ARG A 439 27.49 -25.64 -8.78
CA ARG A 439 28.80 -25.06 -8.40
C ARG A 439 28.86 -23.57 -8.68
N GLN A 440 28.41 -23.15 -9.86
CA GLN A 440 28.36 -21.74 -10.22
C GLN A 440 27.49 -20.93 -9.23
N ALA A 441 26.34 -21.47 -8.83
CA ALA A 441 25.46 -20.83 -7.86
C ALA A 441 26.13 -20.72 -6.48
N LEU A 442 26.72 -21.81 -5.98
CA LEU A 442 27.47 -21.83 -4.71
C LEU A 442 28.60 -20.81 -4.69
N GLU A 443 29.44 -20.80 -5.72
CA GLU A 443 30.57 -19.86 -5.84
C GLU A 443 30.10 -18.40 -5.96
N THR A 444 29.03 -18.15 -6.73
CA THR A 444 28.47 -16.79 -6.90
C THR A 444 27.91 -16.27 -5.59
N SER A 445 27.11 -17.07 -4.89
CA SER A 445 26.58 -16.72 -3.58
C SER A 445 27.69 -16.48 -2.56
N TYR A 446 28.73 -17.32 -2.56
CA TYR A 446 29.87 -17.14 -1.67
C TYR A 446 30.62 -15.84 -1.95
N ARG A 447 30.89 -15.55 -3.22
CA ARG A 447 31.54 -14.31 -3.67
C ARG A 447 30.79 -13.06 -3.22
N LEU A 448 29.45 -13.11 -3.24
CA LEU A 448 28.58 -12.02 -2.83
C LEU A 448 28.29 -11.97 -1.33
N ASN A 449 28.90 -12.86 -0.53
CA ASN A 449 28.61 -13.02 0.89
C ASN A 449 27.14 -13.34 1.19
N GLN A 450 26.44 -14.04 0.31
CA GLN A 450 25.04 -14.43 0.45
C GLN A 450 24.89 -15.95 0.49
N SER A 451 25.61 -16.60 1.40
CA SER A 451 25.60 -18.05 1.58
C SER A 451 25.03 -18.48 2.93
N SER A 452 24.19 -19.50 2.91
CA SER A 452 23.76 -20.24 4.11
C SER A 452 24.84 -21.23 4.57
N THR A 453 24.72 -21.78 5.77
CA THR A 453 25.63 -22.85 6.24
C THR A 453 25.52 -24.12 5.40
N TYR A 454 24.32 -24.51 5.00
CA TYR A 454 24.13 -25.65 4.09
C TYR A 454 24.91 -25.47 2.78
N MET A 455 24.93 -24.26 2.21
CA MET A 455 25.70 -23.97 1.00
C MET A 455 27.20 -24.09 1.24
N LEU A 456 27.70 -23.61 2.39
CA LEU A 456 29.12 -23.72 2.75
C LEU A 456 29.54 -25.18 2.93
N ASP A 457 28.71 -25.97 3.62
CA ASP A 457 28.95 -27.39 3.86
C ASP A 457 28.92 -28.18 2.54
N LEU A 458 27.93 -27.91 1.68
CA LEU A 458 27.81 -28.53 0.36
C LEU A 458 29.01 -28.18 -0.53
N MET A 459 29.46 -26.93 -0.52
CA MET A 459 30.63 -26.50 -1.26
C MET A 459 31.90 -27.23 -0.80
N LYS A 460 32.08 -27.43 0.52
CA LYS A 460 33.20 -28.24 1.06
C LYS A 460 33.09 -29.70 0.65
N ALA A 461 31.90 -30.29 0.75
CA ALA A 461 31.67 -31.68 0.37
C ALA A 461 31.99 -31.91 -1.12
N LEU A 462 31.51 -31.02 -2.00
CA LEU A 462 31.79 -31.09 -3.44
C LEU A 462 33.29 -30.92 -3.75
N TYR A 463 33.98 -30.02 -3.04
CA TYR A 463 35.43 -29.88 -3.18
C TYR A 463 36.16 -31.18 -2.80
N ILE A 464 35.78 -31.83 -1.70
CA ILE A 464 36.40 -33.09 -1.26
C ILE A 464 36.13 -34.20 -2.28
N VAL A 465 34.93 -34.26 -2.86
CA VAL A 465 34.61 -35.23 -3.93
C VAL A 465 35.56 -35.06 -5.12
N ASP A 466 35.89 -33.82 -5.50
CA ASP A 466 36.76 -33.56 -6.65
C ASP A 466 38.25 -33.77 -6.35
N ASN A 467 38.68 -33.50 -5.11
CA ASN A 467 40.10 -33.43 -4.74
C ASN A 467 40.55 -34.60 -3.85
N GLY A 468 39.64 -35.47 -3.43
CA GLY A 468 39.89 -36.62 -2.55
C GLY A 468 40.19 -36.28 -1.08
N SER A 469 40.31 -35.00 -0.72
CA SER A 469 40.53 -34.53 0.65
C SER A 469 40.16 -33.05 0.80
N GLU A 470 40.12 -32.54 2.03
CA GLU A 470 39.91 -31.11 2.31
C GLU A 470 41.17 -30.26 2.07
N LYS A 471 42.31 -30.87 1.72
CA LYS A 471 43.57 -30.15 1.52
C LYS A 471 43.42 -29.12 0.39
N GLY A 472 43.74 -27.88 0.69
CA GLY A 472 43.63 -26.75 -0.25
C GLY A 472 42.25 -26.07 -0.28
N TYR A 473 41.27 -26.57 0.46
CA TYR A 473 39.92 -25.97 0.50
C TYR A 473 39.97 -24.50 0.96
N ASP A 474 40.73 -24.18 2.01
CA ASP A 474 40.84 -22.81 2.51
C ASP A 474 41.42 -21.85 1.46
N ALA A 475 42.39 -22.32 0.66
CA ALA A 475 42.95 -21.54 -0.44
C ALA A 475 41.96 -21.35 -1.59
N TYR A 476 41.21 -22.41 -1.93
CA TYR A 476 40.13 -22.35 -2.92
C TYR A 476 39.06 -21.33 -2.52
N ILE A 477 38.55 -21.42 -1.30
CA ILE A 477 37.53 -20.51 -0.79
C ILE A 477 38.04 -19.07 -0.69
N ALA A 478 39.28 -18.86 -0.23
CA ALA A 478 39.90 -17.55 -0.23
C ALA A 478 40.01 -16.95 -1.65
N SER A 479 40.25 -17.78 -2.67
CA SER A 479 40.33 -17.32 -4.06
C SER A 479 39.00 -16.86 -4.65
N LEU A 480 37.87 -17.25 -4.04
CA LEU A 480 36.53 -16.88 -4.49
C LEU A 480 36.03 -15.57 -3.88
N LYS A 481 36.64 -15.10 -2.79
CA LYS A 481 36.25 -13.85 -2.13
C LYS A 481 36.46 -12.67 -3.08
N ASP A 482 35.46 -11.80 -3.16
CA ASP A 482 35.60 -10.54 -3.85
C ASP A 482 36.40 -9.56 -2.98
N ALA A 483 37.58 -9.15 -3.47
CA ALA A 483 38.44 -8.20 -2.77
C ALA A 483 37.73 -6.85 -2.53
N SER A 484 36.85 -6.40 -3.44
CA SER A 484 36.11 -5.14 -3.24
C SER A 484 35.13 -5.25 -2.09
N LYS A 485 34.49 -6.42 -1.91
CA LYS A 485 33.58 -6.68 -0.78
C LYS A 485 34.32 -6.73 0.55
N GLY A 486 35.55 -7.26 0.56
CA GLY A 486 36.42 -7.20 1.74
C GLY A 486 36.73 -5.77 2.17
N GLU A 487 37.09 -4.90 1.22
CA GLU A 487 37.37 -3.48 1.49
C GLU A 487 36.10 -2.71 1.89
N GLU A 488 34.96 -2.96 1.24
CA GLU A 488 33.65 -2.41 1.61
C GLU A 488 33.28 -2.76 3.05
N LEU A 489 33.44 -4.04 3.43
CA LEU A 489 33.17 -4.51 4.79
C LEU A 489 34.12 -3.87 5.80
N LYS A 490 35.43 -3.83 5.51
CA LYS A 490 36.41 -3.16 6.37
C LYS A 490 36.07 -1.68 6.56
N ALA A 491 35.68 -0.98 5.49
CA ALA A 491 35.25 0.41 5.58
C ALA A 491 33.95 0.57 6.38
N LYS A 492 32.98 -0.33 6.20
CA LYS A 492 31.74 -0.38 7.00
C LYS A 492 32.06 -0.55 8.48
N VAL A 493 32.82 -1.58 8.85
CA VAL A 493 33.20 -1.88 10.24
C VAL A 493 33.95 -0.70 10.86
N ASN A 494 34.93 -0.11 10.17
CA ASN A 494 35.65 1.05 10.72
C ASN A 494 34.75 2.26 11.01
N LYS A 495 33.67 2.47 10.24
CA LYS A 495 32.68 3.54 10.52
C LYS A 495 31.83 3.25 11.75
N LEU A 496 31.63 1.98 12.10
CA LEU A 496 30.86 1.54 13.27
C LEU A 496 31.67 1.60 14.57
N LEU A 497 32.98 1.87 14.47
CA LEU A 497 33.87 1.86 15.62
C LEU A 497 33.52 2.97 16.61
N ILE A 498 33.12 2.58 17.80
CA ILE A 498 32.81 3.47 18.91
C ILE A 498 33.79 3.27 20.07
N SER A 499 33.68 4.12 21.09
CA SER A 499 34.46 3.99 22.32
C SER A 499 33.62 4.40 23.52
N LYS A 500 32.82 3.47 24.03
CA LYS A 500 31.90 3.71 25.15
C LYS A 500 32.28 2.84 26.36
N GLU A 501 32.14 3.37 27.55
CA GLU A 501 32.28 2.57 28.77
C GLU A 501 31.20 1.49 28.82
N VAL A 502 31.56 0.28 29.25
CA VAL A 502 30.61 -0.83 29.44
C VAL A 502 30.24 -0.96 30.91
N PRO A 503 28.96 -1.22 31.24
CA PRO A 503 28.61 -1.63 32.58
C PRO A 503 29.21 -3.02 32.85
N ASN A 504 29.53 -3.29 34.12
CA ASN A 504 29.93 -4.63 34.53
C ASN A 504 28.68 -5.51 34.70
N PHE A 505 28.82 -6.81 34.47
CA PHE A 505 27.79 -7.80 34.78
C PHE A 505 28.39 -9.01 35.48
N GLN A 506 27.53 -9.73 36.21
CA GLN A 506 27.82 -11.05 36.73
C GLN A 506 26.58 -11.91 36.52
N LEU A 507 26.68 -12.90 35.63
CA LEU A 507 25.58 -13.79 35.25
C LEU A 507 25.98 -15.25 35.46
N LYS A 508 24.98 -16.11 35.50
CA LYS A 508 25.18 -17.56 35.44
C LYS A 508 25.18 -18.02 33.99
N ASP A 509 26.10 -18.90 33.64
CA ASP A 509 26.00 -19.64 32.38
C ASP A 509 24.97 -20.77 32.49
N GLN A 510 24.68 -21.45 31.37
CA GLN A 510 23.74 -22.56 31.34
C GLN A 510 24.16 -23.74 32.25
N TYR A 511 25.42 -23.83 32.68
CA TYR A 511 25.93 -24.89 33.55
C TYR A 511 25.99 -24.48 35.03
N GLY A 512 25.60 -23.24 35.36
CA GLY A 512 25.61 -22.70 36.73
C GLY A 512 26.93 -22.04 37.14
N ASN A 513 27.90 -21.94 36.24
CA ASN A 513 29.14 -21.21 36.49
C ASN A 513 28.87 -19.70 36.50
N THR A 514 29.56 -18.97 37.37
CA THR A 514 29.48 -17.52 37.38
C THR A 514 30.45 -16.95 36.35
N VAL A 515 29.95 -16.11 35.43
CA VAL A 515 30.75 -15.38 34.45
C VAL A 515 30.59 -13.88 34.72
N SER A 516 31.72 -13.17 34.86
CA SER A 516 31.73 -11.71 34.93
C SER A 516 32.51 -11.09 33.78
N LEU A 517 32.11 -9.89 33.36
CA LEU A 517 32.86 -9.14 32.33
C LEU A 517 34.25 -8.73 32.84
N ALA A 518 34.37 -8.45 34.14
CA ALA A 518 35.64 -8.10 34.78
C ALA A 518 36.70 -9.20 34.60
N ASP A 519 36.30 -10.48 34.63
CA ASP A 519 37.20 -11.63 34.45
C ASP A 519 37.72 -11.76 33.00
N GLN A 520 37.12 -11.03 32.05
CA GLN A 520 37.49 -11.06 30.63
C GLN A 520 38.38 -9.88 30.22
N LYS A 521 38.87 -9.10 31.19
CA LYS A 521 39.75 -7.96 30.92
C LYS A 521 40.99 -8.40 30.12
N GLY A 522 41.33 -7.64 29.08
CA GLY A 522 42.43 -7.97 28.16
C GLY A 522 42.02 -8.85 26.98
N LYS A 523 40.81 -9.43 26.99
CA LYS A 523 40.23 -10.17 25.86
C LYS A 523 39.29 -9.29 25.05
N ILE A 524 39.04 -9.68 23.81
CA ILE A 524 37.92 -9.19 23.01
C ILE A 524 36.71 -10.05 23.37
N VAL A 525 35.61 -9.41 23.80
CA VAL A 525 34.38 -10.10 24.21
C VAL A 525 33.28 -9.78 23.20
N VAL A 526 32.71 -10.80 22.58
CA VAL A 526 31.54 -10.68 21.71
C VAL A 526 30.31 -11.14 22.49
N LEU A 527 29.34 -10.25 22.66
CA LEU A 527 28.06 -10.50 23.30
C LEU A 527 26.96 -10.53 22.24
N ASP A 528 26.15 -11.58 22.20
CA ASP A 528 24.96 -11.67 21.33
C ASP A 528 23.69 -11.83 22.17
N PHE A 529 22.90 -10.77 22.27
CA PHE A 529 21.67 -10.76 23.06
C PHE A 529 20.51 -11.36 22.26
N TRP A 530 19.80 -12.30 22.86
CA TRP A 530 18.74 -13.07 22.21
C TRP A 530 17.64 -13.49 23.20
N ALA A 531 16.62 -14.19 22.70
CA ALA A 531 15.56 -14.81 23.49
C ALA A 531 14.99 -16.05 22.78
N SER A 532 14.41 -16.99 23.52
CA SER A 532 13.79 -18.23 23.01
C SER A 532 12.71 -17.98 21.95
N TRP A 533 11.92 -16.92 22.14
CA TRP A 533 10.84 -16.50 21.26
C TRP A 533 11.33 -15.71 20.03
N CYS A 534 12.59 -15.27 20.01
CA CYS A 534 13.15 -14.45 18.94
C CYS A 534 13.56 -15.29 17.72
N ALA A 535 12.70 -15.31 16.69
CA ALA A 535 13.01 -16.01 15.44
C ALA A 535 14.24 -15.45 14.68
N PRO A 536 14.42 -14.12 14.53
CA PRO A 536 15.61 -13.57 13.87
C PRO A 536 16.93 -13.89 14.60
N CYS A 537 16.90 -13.98 15.94
CA CYS A 537 18.08 -14.34 16.73
C CYS A 537 18.52 -15.77 16.40
N LYS A 538 17.59 -16.73 16.42
CA LYS A 538 17.84 -18.13 16.05
C LYS A 538 18.30 -18.26 14.60
N ALA A 539 17.80 -17.41 13.70
CA ALA A 539 18.25 -17.38 12.31
C ALA A 539 19.70 -16.85 12.13
N ALA A 540 20.21 -16.07 13.08
CA ALA A 540 21.58 -15.54 13.07
C ALA A 540 22.62 -16.53 13.64
N PHE A 541 22.19 -17.50 14.45
CA PHE A 541 23.07 -18.46 15.12
C PHE A 541 23.99 -19.26 14.18
N PRO A 542 23.55 -19.70 12.98
CA PRO A 542 24.46 -20.34 12.03
C PRO A 542 25.66 -19.46 11.67
N GLY A 543 25.45 -18.15 11.44
CA GLY A 543 26.53 -17.19 11.17
C GLY A 543 27.42 -16.94 12.39
N MET A 544 26.83 -16.84 13.58
CA MET A 544 27.61 -16.72 14.82
C MET A 544 28.45 -17.96 15.11
N LYS A 545 27.95 -19.15 14.80
CA LYS A 545 28.70 -20.41 14.92
C LYS A 545 29.94 -20.38 14.04
N LEU A 546 29.85 -19.90 12.81
CA LEU A 546 31.02 -19.75 11.92
C LEU A 546 32.07 -18.82 12.54
N ALA A 547 31.65 -17.70 13.14
CA ALA A 547 32.57 -16.79 13.83
C ALA A 547 33.22 -17.42 15.08
N VAL A 548 32.44 -18.15 15.89
CA VAL A 548 32.96 -18.90 17.05
C VAL A 548 33.98 -19.94 16.60
N ASP A 549 33.64 -20.73 15.56
CA ASP A 549 34.54 -21.76 15.02
C ASP A 549 35.83 -21.16 14.44
N HIS A 550 35.76 -19.96 13.86
CA HIS A 550 36.93 -19.23 13.34
C HIS A 550 37.91 -18.86 14.46
N PHE A 551 37.42 -18.43 15.63
CA PHE A 551 38.24 -18.01 16.76
C PHE A 551 38.44 -19.08 17.84
N LYS A 552 38.00 -20.33 17.61
CA LYS A 552 38.02 -21.40 18.63
C LYS A 552 39.42 -21.70 19.22
N ASN A 553 40.48 -21.36 18.50
CA ASN A 553 41.88 -21.57 18.90
C ASN A 553 42.57 -20.26 19.36
N ASP A 554 41.82 -19.17 19.58
CA ASP A 554 42.36 -17.89 20.04
C ASP A 554 41.78 -17.52 21.42
N ASP A 555 42.57 -17.78 22.46
CA ASP A 555 42.19 -17.53 23.86
C ASP A 555 41.96 -16.04 24.20
N ASN A 556 42.31 -15.12 23.29
CA ASN A 556 42.08 -13.69 23.44
C ASN A 556 40.72 -13.22 22.94
N VAL A 557 39.90 -14.11 22.38
CA VAL A 557 38.55 -13.82 21.92
C VAL A 557 37.57 -14.74 22.62
N VAL A 558 36.51 -14.19 23.21
CA VAL A 558 35.47 -14.97 23.89
C VAL A 558 34.08 -14.51 23.45
N PHE A 559 33.18 -15.48 23.29
CA PHE A 559 31.81 -15.26 22.86
C PHE A 559 30.85 -15.64 23.99
N PHE A 560 29.88 -14.77 24.27
CA PHE A 560 28.76 -15.05 25.16
C PHE A 560 27.44 -14.72 24.49
N PHE A 561 26.50 -15.65 24.57
CA PHE A 561 25.15 -15.46 24.08
C PHE A 561 24.26 -15.17 25.27
N VAL A 562 23.66 -13.98 25.34
CA VAL A 562 22.92 -13.53 26.52
C VAL A 562 21.43 -13.73 26.29
N ASP A 563 20.86 -14.73 26.95
CA ASP A 563 19.41 -15.01 26.92
C ASP A 563 18.68 -14.04 27.86
N THR A 564 17.81 -13.20 27.29
CA THR A 564 17.19 -12.04 27.95
C THR A 564 15.76 -11.82 27.46
N GLN A 565 15.05 -10.84 28.02
CA GLN A 565 13.67 -10.48 27.63
C GLN A 565 12.67 -11.65 27.65
N GLU A 566 12.87 -12.60 28.57
CA GLU A 566 11.99 -13.76 28.72
C GLU A 566 10.73 -13.45 29.53
N LYS A 567 9.60 -14.10 29.19
CA LYS A 567 8.28 -13.77 29.77
C LYS A 567 7.92 -14.55 31.04
N LYS A 568 8.66 -15.61 31.39
CA LYS A 568 8.74 -16.37 32.68
C LYS A 568 9.01 -17.88 32.41
N GLY A 569 9.96 -18.48 33.12
CA GLY A 569 10.26 -19.92 33.08
C GLY A 569 11.71 -20.22 33.51
N ASP A 570 12.02 -21.50 33.79
CA ASP A 570 13.42 -21.94 33.90
C ASP A 570 14.03 -22.00 32.49
N MET A 571 14.75 -20.94 32.13
CA MET A 571 15.40 -20.80 30.82
C MET A 571 16.51 -21.85 30.63
N THR A 572 17.07 -22.37 31.72
CA THR A 572 18.27 -23.21 31.72
C THR A 572 18.07 -24.49 30.93
N GLU A 573 16.96 -25.20 31.18
CA GLU A 573 16.66 -26.47 30.50
C GLU A 573 16.40 -26.25 29.01
N TYR A 574 15.58 -25.24 28.66
CA TYR A 574 15.31 -24.89 27.27
C TYR A 574 16.60 -24.58 26.51
N VAL A 575 17.46 -23.73 27.08
CA VAL A 575 18.73 -23.32 26.47
C VAL A 575 19.63 -24.53 26.25
N LYS A 576 19.81 -25.41 27.24
CA LYS A 576 20.63 -26.62 27.08
C LYS A 576 20.14 -27.50 25.94
N ASN A 577 18.85 -27.84 25.97
CA ASN A 577 18.24 -28.70 24.96
C ASN A 577 18.39 -28.06 23.57
N TYR A 578 18.12 -26.75 23.45
CA TYR A 578 18.21 -26.06 22.17
C TYR A 578 19.65 -26.03 21.62
N MET A 579 20.66 -25.79 22.47
CA MET A 579 22.07 -25.79 22.03
C MET A 579 22.53 -27.19 21.63
N GLU A 580 22.14 -28.22 22.38
CA GLU A 580 22.46 -29.62 22.08
C GLU A 580 21.79 -30.11 20.79
N GLU A 581 20.47 -29.91 20.64
CA GLU A 581 19.70 -30.31 19.46
C GLU A 581 20.23 -29.68 18.16
N ASN A 582 20.76 -28.46 18.24
CA ASN A 582 21.26 -27.72 17.08
C ASN A 582 22.80 -27.73 16.96
N ASN A 583 23.50 -28.45 17.83
CA ASN A 583 24.98 -28.52 17.86
C ASN A 583 25.68 -27.15 17.92
N TYR A 584 25.14 -26.24 18.74
CA TYR A 584 25.75 -24.92 18.96
C TYR A 584 26.75 -24.95 20.12
N PRO A 585 28.03 -24.59 19.89
CA PRO A 585 29.07 -24.59 20.93
C PRO A 585 29.00 -23.35 21.82
N PHE A 586 27.82 -22.80 22.05
CA PHE A 586 27.64 -21.48 22.63
C PHE A 586 27.70 -21.52 24.16
N THR A 587 28.47 -20.62 24.76
CA THR A 587 28.34 -20.29 26.17
C THR A 587 27.20 -19.29 26.34
N VAL A 588 26.13 -19.70 27.01
CA VAL A 588 24.90 -18.92 27.14
C VAL A 588 24.78 -18.38 28.54
N LEU A 589 24.70 -17.06 28.68
CA LEU A 589 24.50 -16.36 29.94
C LEU A 589 23.02 -16.07 30.15
N LEU A 590 22.54 -16.32 31.36
CA LEU A 590 21.12 -16.24 31.72
C LEU A 590 20.81 -14.87 32.35
N ASP A 591 20.17 -13.97 31.60
CA ASP A 591 19.76 -12.61 32.00
C ASP A 591 18.23 -12.53 32.15
N GLY A 592 17.66 -13.41 33.00
CA GLY A 592 16.22 -13.60 33.10
C GLY A 592 15.44 -12.42 33.68
N ASP A 593 16.10 -11.50 34.40
CA ASP A 593 15.51 -10.24 34.87
C ASP A 593 15.82 -9.05 33.94
N SER A 594 16.49 -9.31 32.81
CA SER A 594 16.87 -8.34 31.79
C SER A 594 17.72 -7.17 32.29
N LYS A 595 18.35 -7.27 33.47
CA LYS A 595 19.15 -6.18 34.02
C LYS A 595 20.44 -5.98 33.22
N ALA A 596 21.10 -7.07 32.81
CA ALA A 596 22.32 -6.96 32.03
C ALA A 596 22.02 -6.32 30.67
N SER A 597 21.06 -6.84 29.91
CA SER A 597 20.67 -6.27 28.62
C SER A 597 20.24 -4.80 28.72
N THR A 598 19.42 -4.46 29.72
CA THR A 598 19.02 -3.06 29.98
C THR A 598 20.21 -2.16 30.26
N SER A 599 21.18 -2.60 31.07
CA SER A 599 22.37 -1.79 31.39
C SER A 599 23.25 -1.53 30.16
N PHE A 600 23.30 -2.47 29.22
CA PHE A 600 24.00 -2.33 27.94
C PHE A 600 23.24 -1.46 26.93
N GLY A 601 21.99 -1.07 27.24
CA GLY A 601 21.13 -0.29 26.35
C GLY A 601 20.49 -1.11 25.24
N VAL A 602 20.28 -2.42 25.47
CA VAL A 602 19.67 -3.34 24.50
C VAL A 602 18.15 -3.17 24.52
N GLY A 603 17.61 -2.49 23.51
CA GLY A 603 16.16 -2.28 23.33
C GLY A 603 15.49 -3.24 22.35
N ALA A 604 16.27 -3.87 21.46
CA ALA A 604 15.79 -4.80 20.43
C ALA A 604 16.78 -5.94 20.28
N ILE A 605 16.30 -7.12 19.87
CA ILE A 605 17.11 -8.32 19.65
C ILE A 605 16.86 -8.89 18.24
N PRO A 606 17.86 -9.52 17.58
CA PRO A 606 19.22 -9.75 18.08
C PRO A 606 20.05 -8.46 18.20
N HIS A 607 20.96 -8.39 19.17
CA HIS A 607 21.88 -7.26 19.37
C HIS A 607 23.29 -7.79 19.64
N LYS A 608 24.24 -7.43 18.79
CA LYS A 608 25.65 -7.83 18.91
C LYS A 608 26.47 -6.68 19.45
N ILE A 609 27.18 -6.93 20.54
CA ILE A 609 28.08 -5.96 21.17
C ILE A 609 29.48 -6.56 21.21
N VAL A 610 30.49 -5.80 20.80
CA VAL A 610 31.88 -6.22 20.90
C VAL A 610 32.62 -5.28 21.82
N VAL A 611 33.22 -5.84 22.87
CA VAL A 611 34.04 -5.15 23.87
C VAL A 611 35.50 -5.42 23.56
N GLY A 612 36.30 -4.36 23.49
CA GLY A 612 37.73 -4.44 23.25
C GLY A 612 38.53 -4.84 24.51
N PRO A 613 39.83 -5.15 24.35
CA PRO A 613 40.70 -5.58 25.45
C PRO A 613 40.88 -4.52 26.54
N ASN A 614 40.65 -3.25 26.21
CA ASN A 614 40.65 -2.12 27.14
C ASN A 614 39.38 -2.01 27.99
N GLY A 615 38.42 -2.94 27.83
CA GLY A 615 37.15 -2.93 28.54
C GLY A 615 36.15 -1.90 28.02
N LYS A 616 36.34 -1.34 26.81
CA LYS A 616 35.38 -0.42 26.20
C LYS A 616 34.55 -1.13 25.14
N MET A 617 33.29 -0.75 25.02
CA MET A 617 32.42 -1.12 23.90
C MET A 617 32.98 -0.48 22.64
N ARG A 618 33.19 -1.30 21.61
CA ARG A 618 33.75 -0.88 20.32
C ARG A 618 32.77 -1.02 19.17
N PHE A 619 31.80 -1.93 19.29
CA PHE A 619 30.72 -2.12 18.31
C PHE A 619 29.40 -2.42 19.03
N SER A 620 28.27 -2.03 18.43
CA SER A 620 26.92 -2.23 18.97
C SER A 620 25.90 -2.24 17.82
N GLU A 621 25.65 -3.42 17.27
CA GLU A 621 24.82 -3.62 16.07
C GLU A 621 23.52 -4.34 16.38
N VAL A 622 22.42 -3.87 15.81
CA VAL A 622 21.07 -4.43 16.02
C VAL A 622 20.58 -5.11 14.74
N GLY A 623 20.02 -6.31 14.89
CA GLY A 623 19.37 -7.05 13.81
C GLY A 623 20.24 -8.12 13.16
N TYR A 624 19.69 -8.74 12.12
CA TYR A 624 20.34 -9.75 11.28
C TYR A 624 19.85 -9.59 9.84
N MET A 625 20.78 -9.51 8.88
CA MET A 625 20.49 -9.21 7.47
C MET A 625 20.24 -10.46 6.61
N GLY A 626 20.09 -11.64 7.22
CA GLY A 626 19.65 -12.85 6.53
C GLY A 626 20.77 -13.74 5.96
N SER A 627 22.03 -13.29 5.95
CA SER A 627 23.17 -14.07 5.47
C SER A 627 24.12 -14.54 6.57
N ALA A 628 24.33 -15.86 6.65
CA ALA A 628 25.23 -16.46 7.64
C ALA A 628 26.70 -16.13 7.36
N SER A 629 27.12 -16.18 6.08
CA SER A 629 28.48 -15.81 5.70
C SER A 629 28.78 -14.33 5.91
N GLU A 630 27.82 -13.45 5.63
CA GLU A 630 28.00 -12.01 5.83
C GLU A 630 28.14 -11.67 7.31
N LEU A 631 27.25 -12.23 8.15
CA LEU A 631 27.33 -12.04 9.60
C LEU A 631 28.66 -12.55 10.17
N SER A 632 29.10 -13.73 9.74
CA SER A 632 30.38 -14.28 10.18
C SER A 632 31.55 -13.36 9.82
N ASP A 633 31.62 -12.92 8.56
CA ASP A 633 32.67 -12.02 8.09
C ASP A 633 32.66 -10.69 8.85
N GLU A 634 31.48 -10.12 9.12
CA GLU A 634 31.33 -8.87 9.86
C GLU A 634 31.89 -8.99 11.29
N ILE A 635 31.54 -10.05 12.02
CA ILE A 635 32.07 -10.29 13.37
C ILE A 635 33.58 -10.55 13.33
N ILE A 636 34.07 -11.32 12.36
CA ILE A 636 35.51 -11.57 12.19
C ILE A 636 36.26 -10.27 11.93
N GLU A 637 35.73 -9.39 11.07
CA GLU A 637 36.36 -8.12 10.75
C GLU A 637 36.32 -7.15 11.94
N MET A 638 35.22 -7.09 12.71
CA MET A 638 35.16 -6.34 13.97
C MET A 638 36.27 -6.78 14.93
N VAL A 639 36.46 -8.09 15.13
CA VAL A 639 37.52 -8.61 15.99
C VAL A 639 38.91 -8.30 15.42
N ARG A 640 39.10 -8.41 14.09
CA ARG A 640 40.36 -8.10 13.41
C ARG A 640 40.77 -6.65 13.60
N VAL A 641 39.87 -5.70 13.38
CA VAL A 641 40.12 -4.26 13.56
C VAL A 641 40.59 -3.95 14.99
N LEU A 642 40.06 -4.64 16.00
CA LEU A 642 40.49 -4.46 17.40
C LEU A 642 41.83 -5.12 17.73
N LYS A 643 42.26 -6.12 16.95
CA LYS A 643 43.61 -6.69 17.06
C LYS A 643 44.66 -5.83 16.37
N GLU A 644 44.31 -5.25 15.22
CA GLU A 644 45.19 -4.37 14.44
C GLU A 644 45.41 -3.01 15.12
N GLY A 645 44.39 -2.45 15.79
CA GLY A 645 44.45 -1.16 16.47
C GLY A 645 45.05 -1.17 17.88
N LYS A 646 45.86 -2.19 18.23
CA LYS A 646 46.55 -2.30 19.53
C LYS A 646 47.78 -1.41 19.63
#